data_AF-A0A5J6GKQ2-F1
#
_entry.id   AF-A0A5J6GKQ2-F1
#
_cell.length_a   1.000
_cell.length_b   1.000
_cell.length_c   1.000
_cell.angle_alpha   90.00
_cell.angle_beta   90.00
_cell.angle_gamma   90.00
#
_symmetry.space_group_name_H-M   'P 1'
#
loop_
_entity.id
_entity.type
_entity.pdbx_description
1 polymer ?
#
loop_
_entity_poly.entity_id
_entity_poly.type
_entity_poly.pdbx_seq_one_letter_code
_entity_poly.pdbx_strand_id
1 'polypeptide(L)'
;MVPSDTSGPSRRAVVATGAIAGMGVAVGTGGSAFAQGARGRRADEVVLRSADLEVRVATAFPRVVSYTDRASGAVLHGRTDAVGTVLIDDAEHTPKVTADPGRSRIAYVLAFDGGTRVDVEIAVEGRRVHWRVTKIAETDALRIGTLRVPGLALLSVRSDQPGAALLAAKVQLDKAKSGDTLVQPTKDTPTEAATGCAYAVVAHDELGGAIETNTVYDKPTTEAGTTWENGRLWRETVKTGDYVEARLIPGQWTHRAATAPAGATEPLPYATVVITGDRNGDGKVDWQDAAIALRDIMVTPLGADEQHLRVVPHIPFNFASQATNPFLATLDNVKRIHLATDGLRQYTLLKGYQSEGHDSAHPDYADNYNERAGGLKDLNTLVRAGRKWNSDFSVHVNATESYPVANAFSEKLVDKSNKQWDWLDQSYRIDQRRDLVSGDIVKRFADLRAQTDKGLNTLYIDVFRESGWTSDRLQRAFREQGWTITTEWGHGFERSAIWSHWATEPDYGGDTSRGINSRLIRFVRNHQKDVFADKWPTLLGIARMGNFEGWVGKTDWTAFYDLIWTHSLPAKYLQAYPIKTWGEHEIAFFGAGATTVSDASGKRRITTEGRVVYEDGRYLLPWEPRKAHDPAKLYHYNPAGGSSSWQVPRAWASRSRVALYRLTDQGRVFDSYVSVVGGKVTLKATAKQPYVVYRERAAELPDPRWGEATPLHDPGFHSGNLKGWQVSGPATVRRSELGDYELVVGAGGAASVAQRLTRLKAGSYVASVQVEVGEKAGERRRAALEVSTADGVTAANFTETSTAGNYVAADRKHGTRFQRMFTFFTVPEGGGTVRLALRAAAGDARVRFDNVRVTEAGRPAAKPRGTLVREDFEHVPQGWGPFVKGDAGDVTDPRTHIAQRHAPFTQRGWNGKEIDDVIDGSNSLKSRGENTGLVYRTVPHTVRFTPGKRYRVSFRYENEKAGQYVWVSAVDEPAARELDRKDLPVVTAPTTLSYEFTAPDAGEAWVGLSKVGDDGTAEFVLDGFVVTEL
;
A
#
# COMPACT_ATOMS: atom_id res chain seq x y z
N MET A 1 -26.56 3.95 -30.44
CA MET A 1 -27.79 3.98 -31.26
C MET A 1 -27.99 5.44 -31.67
N VAL A 2 -28.04 5.72 -32.98
CA VAL A 2 -28.01 7.04 -33.67
C VAL A 2 -29.38 7.18 -34.39
N PRO A 3 -29.91 8.39 -34.69
CA PRO A 3 -31.20 8.89 -34.20
C PRO A 3 -32.25 9.02 -35.32
N SER A 4 -33.43 9.56 -35.00
CA SER A 4 -34.41 9.97 -36.02
C SER A 4 -34.83 11.44 -35.83
N ASP A 5 -34.44 12.26 -36.80
CA ASP A 5 -35.05 13.55 -37.17
C ASP A 5 -36.48 13.33 -37.71
N THR A 6 -37.37 14.33 -37.60
CA THR A 6 -37.81 15.18 -38.74
C THR A 6 -39.10 15.99 -38.45
N SER A 7 -39.00 17.29 -38.80
CA SER A 7 -39.96 18.23 -39.46
C SER A 7 -41.45 18.26 -39.06
N GLY A 8 -42.16 19.41 -39.04
CA GLY A 8 -42.00 20.64 -39.78
C GLY A 8 -43.08 21.71 -39.45
N PRO A 9 -43.23 22.78 -40.27
CA PRO A 9 -43.64 24.13 -39.84
C PRO A 9 -45.00 24.61 -40.40
N SER A 10 -45.50 25.80 -39.98
CA SER A 10 -45.91 26.91 -40.87
C SER A 10 -46.55 28.09 -40.10
N ARG A 11 -46.90 29.16 -40.82
CA ARG A 11 -46.81 30.60 -40.48
C ARG A 11 -48.18 31.32 -40.46
N ARG A 12 -48.23 32.43 -39.68
CA ARG A 12 -48.95 33.74 -39.89
C ARG A 12 -50.52 33.68 -39.94
N ALA A 13 -51.32 34.69 -39.58
CA ALA A 13 -51.22 36.14 -39.76
C ALA A 13 -52.37 36.94 -39.05
N VAL A 14 -52.21 38.28 -39.01
CA VAL A 14 -53.22 39.41 -39.01
C VAL A 14 -53.89 39.75 -37.65
N VAL A 15 -53.66 40.90 -36.97
CA VAL A 15 -53.75 42.38 -37.25
C VAL A 15 -55.15 42.98 -37.04
N ALA A 16 -55.22 44.06 -36.22
CA ALA A 16 -56.01 45.32 -36.37
C ALA A 16 -56.55 45.81 -35.00
N THR A 17 -55.94 46.82 -34.36
CA THR A 17 -56.21 48.28 -34.43
C THR A 17 -57.55 48.76 -33.87
N GLY A 18 -57.46 49.67 -32.89
CA GLY A 18 -58.49 50.66 -32.52
C GLY A 18 -57.80 51.92 -32.02
N ALA A 19 -58.06 53.06 -32.66
CA ALA A 19 -57.45 54.37 -32.46
C ALA A 19 -58.50 55.44 -32.16
N ILE A 20 -58.03 56.68 -31.92
CA ILE A 20 -58.69 58.02 -31.96
C ILE A 20 -58.94 58.60 -30.54
N ALA A 21 -58.13 59.56 -30.03
CA ALA A 21 -57.96 61.03 -30.29
C ALA A 21 -58.87 61.90 -29.38
N GLY A 22 -58.49 63.05 -28.83
CA GLY A 22 -57.27 63.87 -28.90
C GLY A 22 -57.36 65.17 -28.05
N MET A 23 -56.26 65.96 -28.10
CA MET A 23 -56.07 67.40 -27.75
C MET A 23 -56.30 67.87 -26.29
N GLY A 24 -55.45 68.67 -25.61
CA GLY A 24 -54.19 69.35 -25.92
C GLY A 24 -53.70 70.23 -24.73
N VAL A 25 -52.47 70.76 -24.86
CA VAL A 25 -51.81 71.87 -24.11
C VAL A 25 -51.02 71.56 -22.81
N ALA A 26 -49.76 71.18 -23.04
CA ALA A 26 -48.48 71.74 -22.58
C ALA A 26 -48.22 72.34 -21.16
N VAL A 27 -47.07 71.86 -20.65
CA VAL A 27 -46.02 72.46 -19.77
C VAL A 27 -46.06 72.15 -18.27
N GLY A 28 -45.08 71.36 -17.84
CA GLY A 28 -44.68 71.15 -16.45
C GLY A 28 -43.90 69.84 -16.29
N THR A 29 -42.61 69.82 -16.64
CA THR A 29 -41.74 68.63 -16.56
C THR A 29 -41.45 68.27 -15.10
N GLY A 30 -42.25 67.35 -14.55
CA GLY A 30 -41.91 66.53 -13.39
C GLY A 30 -42.09 65.06 -13.80
N GLY A 31 -40.99 64.30 -13.86
CA GLY A 31 -41.01 62.91 -14.28
C GLY A 31 -40.15 62.06 -13.36
N SER A 32 -40.81 61.27 -12.51
CA SER A 32 -40.21 60.11 -11.86
C SER A 32 -40.26 58.90 -12.80
N ALA A 33 -39.25 58.06 -12.66
CA ALA A 33 -39.25 56.60 -12.84
C ALA A 33 -38.67 55.99 -14.15
N PHE A 34 -37.79 55.01 -13.90
CA PHE A 34 -37.34 53.90 -14.76
C PHE A 34 -36.68 54.21 -16.11
N ALA A 35 -35.34 54.27 -16.12
CA ALA A 35 -34.54 53.87 -17.26
C ALA A 35 -33.16 53.33 -16.81
N GLN A 36 -32.97 52.03 -17.03
CA GLN A 36 -31.74 51.39 -17.47
C GLN A 36 -30.40 52.04 -17.06
N GLY A 37 -29.83 51.54 -15.96
CA GLY A 37 -28.38 51.59 -15.74
C GLY A 37 -27.66 50.56 -16.60
N ALA A 38 -27.62 50.75 -17.92
CA ALA A 38 -26.65 50.08 -18.77
C ALA A 38 -25.25 50.60 -18.41
N ARG A 39 -24.60 49.94 -17.45
CA ARG A 39 -23.17 50.14 -17.18
C ARG A 39 -22.42 49.79 -18.47
N GLY A 40 -21.80 50.81 -19.07
CA GLY A 40 -21.09 50.70 -20.34
C GLY A 40 -20.05 49.58 -20.34
N ARG A 41 -19.89 48.95 -21.51
CA ARG A 41 -18.71 48.15 -21.85
C ARG A 41 -17.47 48.95 -21.46
N ARG A 42 -16.69 48.49 -20.47
CA ARG A 42 -15.26 48.81 -20.45
C ARG A 42 -14.69 48.25 -21.76
N ALA A 43 -13.97 49.06 -22.53
CA ALA A 43 -13.50 48.70 -23.86
C ALA A 43 -12.58 47.45 -23.89
N ASP A 44 -12.14 46.98 -22.71
CA ASP A 44 -11.13 45.94 -22.53
C ASP A 44 -11.66 44.62 -21.93
N GLU A 45 -12.98 44.39 -21.95
CA GLU A 45 -13.62 43.18 -21.42
C GLU A 45 -14.69 42.60 -22.36
N VAL A 46 -14.81 41.26 -22.38
CA VAL A 46 -15.89 40.55 -23.07
C VAL A 46 -16.57 39.55 -22.16
N VAL A 47 -17.78 39.12 -22.53
CA VAL A 47 -18.59 38.15 -21.77
C VAL A 47 -18.77 36.88 -22.58
N LEU A 48 -18.22 35.78 -22.07
CA LEU A 48 -18.45 34.43 -22.55
C LEU A 48 -19.72 33.87 -21.92
N ARG A 49 -20.43 32.98 -22.62
CA ARG A 49 -21.71 32.42 -22.14
C ARG A 49 -21.84 30.92 -22.33
N SER A 50 -22.36 30.24 -21.32
CA SER A 50 -22.97 28.92 -21.42
C SER A 50 -24.48 29.02 -21.13
N ALA A 51 -25.14 27.86 -20.97
CA ALA A 51 -26.52 27.83 -20.48
C ALA A 51 -26.62 28.40 -19.05
N ASP A 52 -25.63 28.11 -18.20
CA ASP A 52 -25.70 28.37 -16.75
C ASP A 52 -24.91 29.60 -16.29
N LEU A 53 -23.86 30.00 -17.02
CA LEU A 53 -22.93 31.04 -16.60
C LEU A 53 -22.73 32.14 -17.64
N GLU A 54 -22.60 33.38 -17.17
CA GLU A 54 -21.89 34.44 -17.88
C GLU A 54 -20.51 34.64 -17.24
N VAL A 55 -19.45 34.63 -18.05
CA VAL A 55 -18.07 34.75 -17.58
C VAL A 55 -17.44 35.98 -18.22
N ARG A 56 -17.11 36.96 -17.39
CA ARG A 56 -16.46 38.19 -17.84
C ARG A 56 -14.95 38.00 -17.83
N VAL A 57 -14.31 38.27 -18.97
CA VAL A 57 -12.87 38.09 -19.17
C VAL A 57 -12.27 39.35 -19.78
N ALA A 58 -11.01 39.64 -19.45
CA ALA A 58 -10.28 40.75 -20.05
C ALA A 58 -9.84 40.42 -21.48
N THR A 59 -9.76 41.41 -22.38
CA THR A 59 -9.17 41.23 -23.72
C THR A 59 -7.66 41.48 -23.72
N ALA A 60 -7.15 42.28 -22.78
CA ALA A 60 -5.74 42.62 -22.67
C ALA A 60 -4.85 41.49 -22.09
N PHE A 61 -5.44 40.50 -21.41
CA PHE A 61 -4.73 39.36 -20.84
C PHE A 61 -5.73 38.20 -20.58
N PRO A 62 -5.34 36.91 -20.63
CA PRO A 62 -6.20 35.78 -20.30
C PRO A 62 -6.54 35.70 -18.80
N ARG A 63 -7.33 36.66 -18.31
CA ARG A 63 -7.75 36.82 -16.92
C ARG A 63 -9.27 36.82 -16.84
N VAL A 64 -9.81 36.04 -15.90
CA VAL A 64 -11.24 36.07 -15.55
C VAL A 64 -11.49 37.17 -14.51
N VAL A 65 -12.52 37.98 -14.76
CA VAL A 65 -12.94 39.09 -13.88
C VAL A 65 -14.05 38.64 -12.94
N SER A 66 -15.08 37.95 -13.46
CA SER A 66 -16.21 37.47 -12.66
C SER A 66 -16.98 36.35 -13.36
N TYR A 67 -17.74 35.61 -12.56
CA TYR A 67 -18.65 34.54 -12.93
C TYR A 67 -20.04 34.91 -12.41
N THR A 68 -21.02 35.00 -13.30
CA THR A 68 -22.41 35.30 -12.93
C THR A 68 -23.27 34.09 -13.24
N ASP A 69 -23.93 33.54 -12.22
CA ASP A 69 -24.93 32.49 -12.42
C ASP A 69 -26.16 33.10 -13.07
N ARG A 70 -26.59 32.53 -14.20
CA ARG A 70 -27.64 33.10 -15.04
C ARG A 70 -29.03 32.94 -14.44
N ALA A 71 -29.21 32.01 -13.51
CA ALA A 71 -30.50 31.76 -12.88
C ALA A 71 -30.74 32.69 -11.69
N SER A 72 -29.74 32.86 -10.83
CA SER A 72 -29.83 33.67 -9.61
C SER A 72 -29.35 35.10 -9.79
N GLY A 73 -28.45 35.37 -10.73
CA GLY A 73 -27.73 36.63 -10.85
C GLY A 73 -26.58 36.77 -9.84
N ALA A 74 -26.35 35.77 -8.98
CA ALA A 74 -25.28 35.75 -8.01
C ALA A 74 -23.91 35.77 -8.71
N VAL A 75 -22.90 36.35 -8.04
CA VAL A 75 -21.58 36.60 -8.63
C VAL A 75 -20.46 36.05 -7.77
N LEU A 76 -19.59 35.23 -8.36
CA LEU A 76 -18.25 34.96 -7.85
C LEU A 76 -17.21 35.76 -8.64
N HIS A 77 -16.09 36.06 -8.01
CA HIS A 77 -15.08 36.94 -8.60
C HIS A 77 -13.84 36.16 -9.04
N GLY A 78 -13.09 36.71 -9.99
CA GLY A 78 -11.73 36.31 -10.33
C GLY A 78 -10.77 37.41 -9.87
N ARG A 79 -10.20 38.14 -10.81
CA ARG A 79 -9.38 39.33 -10.53
C ARG A 79 -9.81 40.55 -11.33
N THR A 80 -10.02 41.66 -10.64
CA THR A 80 -10.35 42.96 -11.25
C THR A 80 -9.11 43.73 -11.70
N ASP A 81 -8.02 43.67 -10.94
CA ASP A 81 -6.77 44.41 -11.19
C ASP A 81 -5.98 43.83 -12.36
N ALA A 82 -5.41 44.70 -13.20
CA ALA A 82 -4.66 44.30 -14.39
C ALA A 82 -3.61 43.21 -14.07
N VAL A 83 -3.43 42.28 -15.02
CA VAL A 83 -2.39 41.25 -15.00
C VAL A 83 -1.62 41.39 -16.30
N GLY A 84 -0.30 41.50 -16.20
CA GLY A 84 0.59 41.60 -17.36
C GLY A 84 1.86 40.79 -17.23
N THR A 85 2.21 40.36 -16.02
CA THR A 85 3.45 39.62 -15.74
C THR A 85 3.25 38.12 -15.91
N VAL A 86 4.13 37.52 -16.70
CA VAL A 86 4.32 36.06 -16.81
C VAL A 86 5.75 35.76 -16.37
N LEU A 87 5.90 34.79 -15.47
CA LEU A 87 7.20 34.26 -15.10
C LEU A 87 7.53 33.06 -15.99
N ILE A 88 8.65 33.12 -16.70
CA ILE A 88 9.24 32.01 -17.45
C ILE A 88 10.56 31.68 -16.79
N ASP A 89 10.70 30.47 -16.26
CA ASP A 89 11.89 30.07 -15.49
C ASP A 89 12.24 31.07 -14.37
N ASP A 90 11.18 31.53 -13.70
CA ASP A 90 11.17 32.54 -12.64
C ASP A 90 11.67 33.95 -13.04
N ALA A 91 11.98 34.18 -14.32
CA ALA A 91 12.25 35.51 -14.87
C ALA A 91 10.96 36.22 -15.28
N GLU A 92 10.85 37.51 -14.98
CA GLU A 92 9.68 38.32 -15.36
C GLU A 92 9.68 38.67 -16.84
N HIS A 93 8.56 38.42 -17.49
CA HIS A 93 8.28 38.82 -18.85
C HIS A 93 6.91 39.50 -18.96
N THR A 94 6.80 40.47 -19.87
CA THR A 94 5.53 41.10 -20.23
C THR A 94 5.23 40.78 -21.71
N PRO A 95 4.29 39.87 -22.01
CA PRO A 95 3.97 39.53 -23.39
C PRO A 95 3.15 40.62 -24.06
N LYS A 96 3.31 40.74 -25.38
CA LYS A 96 2.33 41.42 -26.23
C LYS A 96 1.15 40.48 -26.45
N VAL A 97 -0.02 40.88 -25.96
CA VAL A 97 -1.25 40.06 -26.03
C VAL A 97 -2.12 40.50 -27.20
N THR A 98 -2.58 39.53 -27.99
CA THR A 98 -3.75 39.69 -28.87
C THR A 98 -4.85 38.73 -28.46
N ALA A 99 -6.11 39.11 -28.67
CA ALA A 99 -7.26 38.31 -28.29
C ALA A 99 -8.28 38.22 -29.42
N ASP A 100 -8.87 37.04 -29.58
CA ASP A 100 -9.94 36.73 -30.54
C ASP A 100 -11.19 36.26 -29.77
N PRO A 101 -12.12 37.17 -29.45
CA PRO A 101 -13.29 36.87 -28.64
C PRO A 101 -14.39 36.14 -29.43
N GLY A 102 -14.88 35.02 -28.88
CA GLY A 102 -16.07 34.31 -29.34
C GLY A 102 -17.23 34.37 -28.34
N ARG A 103 -18.30 33.60 -28.61
CA ARG A 103 -19.50 33.58 -27.76
C ARG A 103 -19.31 32.84 -26.44
N SER A 104 -18.67 31.67 -26.47
CA SER A 104 -18.46 30.80 -25.31
C SER A 104 -16.98 30.55 -25.01
N ARG A 105 -16.09 31.15 -25.81
CA ARG A 105 -14.63 31.06 -25.65
C ARG A 105 -13.96 32.33 -26.13
N ILE A 106 -12.72 32.54 -25.71
CA ILE A 106 -11.80 33.55 -26.22
C ILE A 106 -10.42 32.93 -26.34
N ALA A 107 -9.74 33.18 -27.46
CA ALA A 107 -8.36 32.78 -27.68
C ALA A 107 -7.43 33.97 -27.49
N TYR A 108 -6.26 33.74 -26.92
CA TYR A 108 -5.22 34.72 -26.70
C TYR A 108 -3.90 34.22 -27.28
N VAL A 109 -3.11 35.14 -27.83
CA VAL A 109 -1.72 34.89 -28.20
C VAL A 109 -0.85 35.81 -27.34
N LEU A 110 -0.01 35.20 -26.50
CA LEU A 110 0.99 35.90 -25.69
C LEU A 110 2.31 35.80 -26.43
N ALA A 111 2.72 36.88 -27.11
CA ALA A 111 3.99 36.95 -27.82
C ALA A 111 5.08 37.57 -26.95
N PHE A 112 6.22 36.89 -26.86
CA PHE A 112 7.40 37.33 -26.12
C PHE A 112 8.50 37.75 -27.09
N ASP A 113 9.51 38.46 -26.57
CA ASP A 113 10.70 38.80 -27.34
C ASP A 113 11.41 37.53 -27.87
N GLY A 114 12.08 37.65 -29.02
CA GLY A 114 12.74 36.50 -29.65
C GLY A 114 11.81 35.51 -30.36
N GLY A 115 10.51 35.82 -30.47
CA GLY A 115 9.53 35.06 -31.25
C GLY A 115 8.84 33.91 -30.52
N THR A 116 9.19 33.67 -29.25
CA THR A 116 8.49 32.71 -28.40
C THR A 116 7.06 33.17 -28.13
N ARG A 117 6.12 32.22 -28.16
CA ARG A 117 4.69 32.49 -28.03
C ARG A 117 3.97 31.39 -27.25
N VAL A 118 2.99 31.80 -26.44
CA VAL A 118 2.07 30.92 -25.72
C VAL A 118 0.64 31.26 -26.11
N ASP A 119 -0.10 30.26 -26.60
CA ASP A 119 -1.53 30.41 -26.92
C ASP A 119 -2.37 29.96 -25.73
N VAL A 120 -3.32 30.78 -25.32
CA VAL A 120 -4.20 30.52 -24.18
C VAL A 120 -5.65 30.60 -24.62
N GLU A 121 -6.51 29.73 -24.10
CA GLU A 121 -7.95 29.76 -24.28
C GLU A 121 -8.65 29.89 -22.93
N ILE A 122 -9.68 30.74 -22.86
CA ILE A 122 -10.71 30.66 -21.82
C ILE A 122 -12.01 30.21 -22.47
N ALA A 123 -12.60 29.12 -21.99
CA ALA A 123 -13.86 28.58 -22.49
C ALA A 123 -14.84 28.28 -21.34
N VAL A 124 -16.14 28.51 -21.56
CA VAL A 124 -17.21 28.19 -20.59
C VAL A 124 -18.11 27.10 -21.13
N GLU A 125 -18.33 26.06 -20.32
CA GLU A 125 -19.17 24.91 -20.63
C GLU A 125 -20.02 24.55 -19.40
N GLY A 126 -21.35 24.73 -19.50
CA GLY A 126 -22.24 24.62 -18.34
C GLY A 126 -21.76 25.47 -17.18
N ARG A 127 -21.48 24.83 -16.04
CA ARG A 127 -20.93 25.45 -14.82
C ARG A 127 -19.39 25.41 -14.71
N ARG A 128 -18.70 24.99 -15.77
CA ARG A 128 -17.23 24.87 -15.81
C ARG A 128 -16.63 25.97 -16.66
N VAL A 129 -15.49 26.50 -16.21
CA VAL A 129 -14.67 27.45 -16.95
C VAL A 129 -13.26 26.90 -17.06
N HIS A 130 -12.80 26.74 -18.29
CA HIS A 130 -11.49 26.20 -18.60
C HIS A 130 -10.55 27.32 -18.98
N TRP A 131 -9.40 27.40 -18.31
CA TRP A 131 -8.24 28.18 -18.70
C TRP A 131 -7.19 27.19 -19.19
N ARG A 132 -6.77 27.26 -20.45
CA ARG A 132 -5.88 26.25 -21.05
C ARG A 132 -4.83 26.91 -21.90
N VAL A 133 -3.57 26.51 -21.74
CA VAL A 133 -2.57 26.70 -22.78
C VAL A 133 -2.87 25.69 -23.89
N THR A 134 -3.09 26.17 -25.11
CA THR A 134 -3.41 25.34 -26.28
C THR A 134 -2.19 25.09 -27.16
N LYS A 135 -1.15 25.93 -27.03
CA LYS A 135 0.12 25.78 -27.75
C LYS A 135 1.24 26.53 -27.05
N ILE A 136 2.44 25.94 -27.07
CA ILE A 136 3.70 26.63 -26.74
C ILE A 136 4.59 26.52 -27.98
N ALA A 137 5.04 27.66 -28.49
CA ALA A 137 5.97 27.76 -29.60
C ALA A 137 7.19 28.56 -29.14
N GLU A 138 8.23 27.86 -28.70
CA GLU A 138 9.47 28.46 -28.18
C GLU A 138 10.58 28.52 -29.24
N THR A 139 11.53 29.42 -29.04
CA THR A 139 12.74 29.59 -29.86
C THR A 139 13.99 29.46 -28.99
N ASP A 140 15.18 29.40 -29.60
CA ASP A 140 16.44 29.42 -28.85
C ASP A 140 16.66 30.71 -28.06
N ALA A 141 16.01 31.81 -28.46
CA ALA A 141 16.09 33.09 -27.75
C ALA A 141 15.33 33.07 -26.42
N LEU A 142 14.25 32.27 -26.31
CA LEU A 142 13.49 32.11 -25.09
C LEU A 142 12.84 30.71 -25.04
N ARG A 143 13.52 29.80 -24.37
CA ARG A 143 13.01 28.45 -24.06
C ARG A 143 12.17 28.50 -22.80
N ILE A 144 11.09 27.72 -22.74
CA ILE A 144 10.19 27.67 -21.58
C ILE A 144 10.41 26.36 -20.83
N GLY A 145 11.09 26.40 -19.68
CA GLY A 145 11.09 25.28 -18.74
C GLY A 145 9.81 25.28 -17.88
N THR A 146 9.55 26.39 -17.21
CA THR A 146 8.42 26.60 -16.30
C THR A 146 7.65 27.86 -16.65
N LEU A 147 6.35 27.87 -16.34
CA LEU A 147 5.44 28.98 -16.54
C LEU A 147 4.70 29.25 -15.23
N ARG A 148 4.68 30.50 -14.76
CA ARG A 148 3.86 30.93 -13.62
C ARG A 148 3.26 32.30 -13.90
N VAL A 149 2.01 32.51 -13.51
CA VAL A 149 1.36 33.82 -13.61
C VAL A 149 0.88 34.21 -12.21
N PRO A 150 1.73 34.86 -11.39
CA PRO A 150 1.40 35.16 -9.99
C PRO A 150 0.10 35.96 -9.85
N GLY A 151 -0.21 36.80 -10.84
CA GLY A 151 -1.43 37.59 -10.85
C GLY A 151 -2.69 36.84 -11.26
N LEU A 152 -2.64 35.56 -11.64
CA LEU A 152 -3.77 34.81 -12.20
C LEU A 152 -4.70 34.30 -11.09
N ALA A 153 -5.30 35.21 -10.33
CA ALA A 153 -6.36 34.86 -9.39
C ALA A 153 -7.62 34.48 -10.18
N LEU A 154 -7.85 33.16 -10.31
CA LEU A 154 -8.98 32.60 -11.06
C LEU A 154 -10.26 32.62 -10.24
N LEU A 155 -10.17 32.51 -8.91
CA LEU A 155 -11.32 32.61 -8.03
C LEU A 155 -11.02 33.53 -6.85
N SER A 156 -12.01 34.30 -6.42
CA SER A 156 -11.95 35.11 -5.22
C SER A 156 -13.34 35.33 -4.62
N VAL A 157 -13.35 35.61 -3.32
CA VAL A 157 -14.51 36.10 -2.57
C VAL A 157 -14.13 37.40 -1.86
N ARG A 158 -15.12 38.25 -1.66
CA ARG A 158 -14.93 39.61 -1.17
C ARG A 158 -15.68 39.83 0.14
N SER A 159 -15.15 40.71 1.00
CA SER A 159 -15.75 41.01 2.31
C SER A 159 -17.12 41.69 2.26
N ASP A 160 -17.54 42.18 1.08
CA ASP A 160 -18.87 42.73 0.83
C ASP A 160 -19.89 41.66 0.37
N GLN A 161 -19.48 40.39 0.30
CA GLN A 161 -20.36 39.24 0.02
C GLN A 161 -20.72 38.53 1.34
N PRO A 162 -22.01 38.46 1.71
CA PRO A 162 -22.46 37.73 2.89
C PRO A 162 -21.99 36.27 2.87
N GLY A 163 -21.44 35.80 4.00
CA GLY A 163 -20.92 34.43 4.14
C GLY A 163 -19.61 34.14 3.41
N ALA A 164 -18.92 35.16 2.86
CA ALA A 164 -17.66 34.98 2.15
C ALA A 164 -16.63 34.18 2.97
N ALA A 165 -16.14 33.10 2.36
CA ALA A 165 -15.17 32.21 2.95
C ALA A 165 -14.28 31.57 1.87
N LEU A 166 -13.00 31.39 2.20
CA LEU A 166 -12.04 30.58 1.48
C LEU A 166 -11.51 29.52 2.44
N LEU A 167 -11.70 28.24 2.11
CA LEU A 167 -11.13 27.12 2.84
C LEU A 167 -10.04 26.49 1.99
N ALA A 168 -8.81 26.52 2.50
CA ALA A 168 -7.65 25.91 1.86
C ALA A 168 -7.08 24.79 2.71
N ALA A 169 -6.46 23.79 2.09
CA ALA A 169 -5.88 22.65 2.76
C ALA A 169 -4.49 22.30 2.24
N LYS A 170 -3.57 21.97 3.16
CA LYS A 170 -2.22 21.44 2.90
C LYS A 170 -2.14 19.96 3.27
N VAL A 171 -1.12 19.28 2.78
CA VAL A 171 -0.82 17.90 3.20
C VAL A 171 -0.14 17.91 4.59
N GLN A 172 -0.95 17.89 5.65
CA GLN A 172 -0.49 17.83 7.05
C GLN A 172 -0.52 16.39 7.56
N LEU A 173 0.61 15.90 8.09
CA LEU A 173 0.73 14.53 8.62
C LEU A 173 0.83 14.47 10.15
N ASP A 174 1.11 15.62 10.78
CA ASP A 174 1.14 15.74 12.22
C ASP A 174 -0.29 15.68 12.76
N LYS A 175 -0.57 14.65 13.55
CA LYS A 175 -1.92 14.42 14.10
C LYS A 175 -2.40 15.53 15.05
N ALA A 176 -1.50 16.36 15.56
CA ALA A 176 -1.83 17.48 16.45
C ALA A 176 -2.14 18.78 15.68
N LYS A 177 -1.87 18.84 14.37
CA LYS A 177 -2.05 20.04 13.54
C LYS A 177 -3.14 19.83 12.50
N SER A 178 -3.84 20.89 12.13
CA SER A 178 -4.75 20.88 10.98
C SER A 178 -4.01 21.25 9.71
N GLY A 179 -4.31 20.57 8.61
CA GLY A 179 -3.94 21.00 7.26
C GLY A 179 -4.84 22.11 6.72
N ASP A 180 -5.99 22.38 7.36
CA ASP A 180 -6.97 23.35 6.86
C ASP A 180 -6.73 24.77 7.39
N THR A 181 -6.99 25.76 6.56
CA THR A 181 -7.04 27.17 6.92
C THR A 181 -8.30 27.79 6.35
N LEU A 182 -9.14 28.35 7.23
CA LEU A 182 -10.35 29.09 6.87
C LEU A 182 -10.05 30.58 6.91
N VAL A 183 -10.31 31.27 5.80
CA VAL A 183 -10.26 32.72 5.68
C VAL A 183 -11.68 33.24 5.49
N GLN A 184 -12.13 34.12 6.38
CA GLN A 184 -13.41 34.82 6.27
C GLN A 184 -13.13 36.31 6.12
N PRO A 185 -13.06 36.85 4.89
CA PRO A 185 -12.71 38.24 4.69
C PRO A 185 -13.80 39.16 5.25
N THR A 186 -13.38 40.09 6.09
CA THR A 186 -14.15 41.25 6.56
C THR A 186 -13.41 42.51 6.11
N LYS A 187 -14.04 43.68 6.20
CA LYS A 187 -13.38 44.97 5.87
C LYS A 187 -12.09 45.23 6.67
N ASP A 188 -11.97 44.60 7.85
CA ASP A 188 -10.86 44.77 8.79
C ASP A 188 -9.88 43.59 8.75
N THR A 189 -10.12 42.57 7.92
CA THR A 189 -9.21 41.42 7.78
C THR A 189 -7.87 41.91 7.22
N PRO A 190 -6.74 41.58 7.87
CA PRO A 190 -5.43 42.03 7.42
C PRO A 190 -5.04 41.39 6.09
N THR A 191 -4.24 42.12 5.30
CA THR A 191 -3.57 41.55 4.13
C THR A 191 -2.67 40.39 4.57
N GLU A 192 -2.72 39.30 3.83
CA GLU A 192 -1.90 38.11 4.03
C GLU A 192 -1.15 37.82 2.74
N ALA A 193 0.17 37.60 2.86
CA ALA A 193 1.00 37.20 1.73
C ALA A 193 0.54 35.85 1.15
N ALA A 194 0.85 35.65 -0.13
CA ALA A 194 0.53 34.41 -0.82
C ALA A 194 1.11 33.19 -0.06
N THR A 195 0.26 32.20 0.20
CA THR A 195 0.60 30.96 0.90
C THR A 195 0.13 29.74 0.10
N GLY A 196 1.00 28.75 -0.08
CA GLY A 196 0.69 27.53 -0.84
C GLY A 196 -0.36 26.62 -0.19
N CYS A 197 -1.07 25.85 -1.00
CA CYS A 197 -2.02 24.82 -0.58
C CYS A 197 -2.23 23.76 -1.67
N ALA A 198 -2.75 22.60 -1.27
CA ALA A 198 -2.98 21.44 -2.13
C ALA A 198 -4.37 21.47 -2.76
N TYR A 199 -5.34 21.96 -1.99
CA TYR A 199 -6.75 22.09 -2.35
C TYR A 199 -7.28 23.38 -1.76
N ALA A 200 -8.18 24.06 -2.47
CA ALA A 200 -8.91 25.18 -1.92
C ALA A 200 -10.27 25.34 -2.59
N VAL A 201 -11.21 25.87 -1.83
CA VAL A 201 -12.56 26.19 -2.26
C VAL A 201 -12.96 27.57 -1.74
N VAL A 202 -13.79 28.28 -2.49
CA VAL A 202 -14.40 29.54 -2.06
C VAL A 202 -15.91 29.41 -2.03
N ALA A 203 -16.57 30.12 -1.13
CA ALA A 203 -18.02 30.23 -1.11
C ALA A 203 -18.47 31.53 -0.46
N HIS A 204 -19.69 31.93 -0.77
CA HIS A 204 -20.51 32.88 -0.03
C HIS A 204 -21.96 32.36 -0.05
N ASP A 205 -22.90 33.06 0.59
CA ASP A 205 -24.25 32.54 0.88
C ASP A 205 -25.08 32.07 -0.35
N GLU A 206 -24.67 32.41 -1.58
CA GLU A 206 -25.40 32.09 -2.82
C GLU A 206 -24.59 31.24 -3.82
N LEU A 207 -23.26 31.31 -3.81
CA LEU A 207 -22.40 30.58 -4.75
C LEU A 207 -21.11 30.08 -4.10
N GLY A 208 -20.65 28.93 -4.58
CA GLY A 208 -19.35 28.33 -4.29
C GLY A 208 -18.55 28.04 -5.55
N GLY A 209 -17.24 27.88 -5.40
CA GLY A 209 -16.36 27.54 -6.51
C GLY A 209 -15.06 26.85 -6.08
N ALA A 210 -14.50 26.06 -7.01
CA ALA A 210 -13.26 25.32 -6.79
C ALA A 210 -12.39 25.30 -8.05
N ILE A 211 -11.09 25.02 -7.89
CA ILE A 211 -10.09 24.94 -8.97
C ILE A 211 -9.46 23.54 -8.98
N GLU A 212 -9.34 22.94 -10.17
CA GLU A 212 -8.40 21.84 -10.43
C GLU A 212 -7.37 22.27 -11.49
N THR A 213 -6.11 21.86 -11.30
CA THR A 213 -5.02 22.20 -12.22
C THR A 213 -3.93 21.12 -12.27
N ASN A 214 -3.13 21.13 -13.35
CA ASN A 214 -1.89 20.35 -13.49
C ASN A 214 -0.63 21.14 -13.14
N THR A 215 -0.72 22.19 -12.32
CA THR A 215 0.46 22.85 -11.74
C THR A 215 1.35 21.83 -11.05
N VAL A 216 2.63 21.95 -11.32
CA VAL A 216 3.69 21.18 -10.71
C VAL A 216 4.95 22.02 -10.80
N TYR A 217 5.66 22.13 -9.69
CA TYR A 217 6.95 22.81 -9.64
C TYR A 217 8.03 21.87 -10.15
N ASP A 218 8.98 22.38 -10.93
CA ASP A 218 10.06 21.54 -11.46
C ASP A 218 10.93 20.96 -10.33
N LYS A 219 11.26 21.82 -9.38
CA LYS A 219 11.97 21.47 -8.14
C LYS A 219 11.09 21.80 -6.94
N PRO A 220 11.18 21.05 -5.83
CA PRO A 220 10.45 21.39 -4.62
C PRO A 220 10.73 22.82 -4.18
N THR A 221 9.70 23.58 -3.82
CA THR A 221 9.83 24.96 -3.37
C THR A 221 9.94 25.05 -1.86
N THR A 222 10.80 25.93 -1.37
CA THR A 222 10.97 26.25 0.06
C THR A 222 10.23 27.52 0.47
N GLU A 223 9.43 28.11 -0.44
CA GLU A 223 8.62 29.29 -0.13
C GLU A 223 7.71 29.04 1.09
N ALA A 224 7.58 30.06 1.93
CA ALA A 224 6.91 29.92 3.22
C ALA A 224 5.47 29.41 3.05
N GLY A 225 5.14 28.38 3.82
CA GLY A 225 3.79 27.84 3.86
C GLY A 225 3.46 26.80 2.79
N THR A 226 4.41 26.32 1.99
CA THR A 226 4.25 25.08 1.21
C THR A 226 4.61 23.85 2.05
N THR A 227 4.07 22.69 1.68
CA THR A 227 4.53 21.38 2.14
C THR A 227 4.75 20.45 0.92
N TRP A 228 4.34 19.19 0.98
CA TRP A 228 4.56 18.20 -0.08
C TRP A 228 3.87 18.54 -1.41
N GLU A 229 2.81 19.36 -1.39
CA GLU A 229 2.14 19.84 -2.59
C GLU A 229 2.89 20.94 -3.37
N ASN A 230 3.96 21.51 -2.80
CA ASN A 230 4.77 22.56 -3.42
C ASN A 230 4.00 23.81 -3.89
N GLY A 231 2.86 24.14 -3.26
CA GLY A 231 2.04 25.28 -3.70
C GLY A 231 1.31 25.05 -5.02
N ARG A 232 0.70 23.87 -5.20
CA ARG A 232 -0.22 23.57 -6.31
C ARG A 232 -1.21 24.72 -6.56
N LEU A 233 -1.80 25.23 -5.47
CA LEU A 233 -2.60 26.44 -5.45
C LEU A 233 -1.99 27.40 -4.42
N TRP A 234 -2.28 28.69 -4.56
CA TRP A 234 -1.88 29.73 -3.64
C TRP A 234 -3.11 30.53 -3.20
N ARG A 235 -3.18 30.81 -1.90
CA ARG A 235 -4.16 31.74 -1.35
C ARG A 235 -3.48 33.04 -0.92
N GLU A 236 -4.12 34.17 -1.15
CA GLU A 236 -3.70 35.46 -0.62
C GLU A 236 -4.92 36.25 -0.12
N THR A 237 -4.70 37.17 0.81
CA THR A 237 -5.72 38.10 1.27
C THR A 237 -5.24 39.51 0.99
N VAL A 238 -6.01 40.31 0.26
CA VAL A 238 -5.59 41.66 -0.12
C VAL A 238 -6.70 42.69 0.08
N LYS A 239 -6.31 43.93 0.36
CA LYS A 239 -7.24 45.06 0.43
C LYS A 239 -7.34 45.76 -0.91
N THR A 240 -8.55 45.89 -1.44
CA THR A 240 -8.86 46.51 -2.74
C THR A 240 -9.94 47.57 -2.55
N GLY A 241 -9.54 48.83 -2.45
CA GLY A 241 -10.47 49.93 -2.15
C GLY A 241 -11.17 49.71 -0.80
N ASP A 242 -12.50 49.60 -0.84
CA ASP A 242 -13.36 49.51 0.35
C ASP A 242 -13.65 48.07 0.82
N TYR A 243 -13.14 47.05 0.12
CA TYR A 243 -13.32 45.65 0.48
C TYR A 243 -11.99 44.89 0.54
N VAL A 244 -12.02 43.73 1.21
CA VAL A 244 -10.92 42.77 1.27
C VAL A 244 -11.29 41.57 0.41
N GLU A 245 -10.34 41.08 -0.39
CA GLU A 245 -10.48 39.89 -1.22
C GLU A 245 -9.63 38.75 -0.68
N ALA A 246 -10.20 37.55 -0.62
CA ALA A 246 -9.46 36.32 -0.48
C ALA A 246 -9.39 35.64 -1.86
N ARG A 247 -8.18 35.47 -2.40
CA ARG A 247 -7.94 35.06 -3.80
C ARG A 247 -7.29 33.68 -3.87
N LEU A 248 -7.58 32.96 -4.96
CA LEU A 248 -6.98 31.68 -5.31
C LEU A 248 -6.28 31.73 -6.67
N ILE A 249 -5.00 31.38 -6.66
CA ILE A 249 -4.08 31.50 -7.79
C ILE A 249 -3.46 30.12 -8.07
N PRO A 250 -3.36 29.64 -9.32
CA PRO A 250 -2.58 28.46 -9.66
C PRO A 250 -1.07 28.65 -9.39
N GLY A 251 -0.40 27.59 -8.97
CA GLY A 251 1.07 27.58 -8.83
C GLY A 251 1.82 27.59 -10.17
N GLN A 252 3.08 27.16 -10.13
CA GLN A 252 3.92 26.99 -11.32
C GLN A 252 3.49 25.76 -12.14
N TRP A 253 3.59 25.84 -13.46
CA TRP A 253 3.53 24.69 -14.36
C TRP A 253 4.92 24.40 -14.93
N THR A 254 5.37 23.16 -14.87
CA THR A 254 6.54 22.69 -15.63
C THR A 254 6.12 22.27 -17.03
N HIS A 255 6.62 22.96 -18.06
CA HIS A 255 6.51 22.54 -19.46
C HIS A 255 7.66 21.60 -19.85
N ARG A 256 8.88 21.88 -19.39
CA ARG A 256 10.06 21.03 -19.54
C ARG A 256 10.90 21.12 -18.27
N ALA A 257 11.13 19.97 -17.64
CA ALA A 257 11.96 19.87 -16.46
C ALA A 257 13.41 20.27 -16.77
N ALA A 258 14.11 20.95 -15.86
CA ALA A 258 15.44 21.51 -16.13
C ALA A 258 16.51 20.48 -16.54
N THR A 259 16.31 19.20 -16.21
CA THR A 259 17.24 18.11 -16.56
C THR A 259 16.78 17.29 -17.77
N ALA A 260 15.61 17.61 -18.34
CA ALA A 260 15.05 16.90 -19.48
C ALA A 260 15.59 17.47 -20.81
N PRO A 261 15.72 16.63 -21.85
CA PRO A 261 16.10 17.10 -23.18
C PRO A 261 15.03 18.04 -23.76
N ALA A 262 15.42 18.92 -24.70
CA ALA A 262 14.57 19.99 -25.23
C ALA A 262 13.18 19.54 -25.73
N GLY A 263 13.08 18.33 -26.30
CA GLY A 263 11.83 17.76 -26.81
C GLY A 263 10.98 16.98 -25.80
N ALA A 264 11.48 16.71 -24.59
CA ALA A 264 10.74 15.99 -23.55
C ALA A 264 9.90 16.98 -22.74
N THR A 265 8.71 17.28 -23.25
CA THR A 265 7.77 18.22 -22.65
C THR A 265 6.62 17.52 -21.93
N GLU A 266 5.98 18.26 -21.02
CA GLU A 266 4.86 17.80 -20.21
C GLU A 266 3.50 18.24 -20.77
N PRO A 267 2.38 17.63 -20.31
CA PRO A 267 1.05 18.05 -20.72
C PRO A 267 0.84 19.55 -20.53
N LEU A 268 0.24 20.19 -21.54
CA LEU A 268 0.09 21.65 -21.55
C LEU A 268 -0.63 22.17 -20.28
N PRO A 269 -0.22 23.35 -19.77
CA PRO A 269 -0.85 23.96 -18.60
C PRO A 269 -2.37 24.10 -18.74
N TYR A 270 -3.11 23.74 -17.70
CA TYR A 270 -4.53 24.04 -17.59
C TYR A 270 -4.94 24.36 -16.14
N ALA A 271 -6.04 25.09 -16.01
CA ALA A 271 -6.84 25.16 -14.81
C ALA A 271 -8.33 25.07 -15.20
N THR A 272 -9.12 24.35 -14.41
CA THR A 272 -10.58 24.30 -14.55
C THR A 272 -11.21 24.83 -13.28
N VAL A 273 -12.07 25.82 -13.43
CA VAL A 273 -12.93 26.34 -12.38
C VAL A 273 -14.31 25.72 -12.51
N VAL A 274 -14.92 25.32 -11.40
CA VAL A 274 -16.32 24.92 -11.32
C VAL A 274 -17.07 25.87 -10.39
N ILE A 275 -18.23 26.36 -10.82
CA ILE A 275 -19.13 27.21 -10.04
C ILE A 275 -20.35 26.39 -9.61
N THR A 276 -20.88 26.65 -8.42
CA THR A 276 -22.01 25.91 -7.90
C THR A 276 -22.89 26.76 -6.97
N GLY A 277 -24.17 26.39 -6.86
CA GLY A 277 -24.99 26.72 -5.70
C GLY A 277 -25.04 25.54 -4.74
N ASP A 278 -26.12 25.39 -3.99
CA ASP A 278 -26.35 24.29 -3.05
C ASP A 278 -26.29 22.92 -3.76
N ARG A 279 -25.42 22.03 -3.26
CA ARG A 279 -25.20 20.66 -3.77
C ARG A 279 -25.60 19.60 -2.76
N ASN A 280 -25.75 19.96 -1.49
CA ASN A 280 -26.04 19.03 -0.43
C ASN A 280 -27.53 19.11 0.02
N GLY A 281 -28.28 20.10 -0.43
CA GLY A 281 -29.70 20.28 -0.17
C GLY A 281 -30.02 20.71 1.26
N ASP A 282 -29.09 21.38 1.94
CA ASP A 282 -29.30 21.96 3.28
C ASP A 282 -29.79 23.42 3.24
N GLY A 283 -29.98 23.99 2.04
CA GLY A 283 -30.59 25.31 1.83
C GLY A 283 -29.62 26.48 2.03
N LYS A 284 -28.32 26.22 2.17
CA LYS A 284 -27.26 27.23 2.19
C LYS A 284 -26.18 26.88 1.17
N VAL A 285 -25.31 27.83 0.87
CA VAL A 285 -24.12 27.58 0.06
C VAL A 285 -22.89 27.86 0.91
N ASP A 286 -22.09 26.82 1.16
CA ASP A 286 -20.84 26.94 1.90
C ASP A 286 -19.68 26.16 1.24
N TRP A 287 -18.56 26.07 1.94
CA TRP A 287 -17.37 25.37 1.44
C TRP A 287 -17.65 23.90 1.09
N GLN A 288 -18.65 23.25 1.71
CA GLN A 288 -19.01 21.87 1.44
C GLN A 288 -19.61 21.72 0.04
N ASP A 289 -20.43 22.67 -0.41
CA ASP A 289 -21.00 22.65 -1.77
C ASP A 289 -19.92 22.83 -2.82
N ALA A 290 -19.02 23.77 -2.59
CA ALA A 290 -17.84 23.97 -3.42
C ALA A 290 -16.92 22.73 -3.43
N ALA A 291 -16.75 22.07 -2.29
CA ALA A 291 -15.99 20.82 -2.17
C ALA A 291 -16.69 19.62 -2.84
N ILE A 292 -18.02 19.56 -2.83
CA ILE A 292 -18.79 18.58 -3.61
C ILE A 292 -18.58 18.84 -5.10
N ALA A 293 -18.67 20.09 -5.55
CA ALA A 293 -18.45 20.46 -6.96
C ALA A 293 -17.00 20.21 -7.41
N LEU A 294 -16.00 20.35 -6.53
CA LEU A 294 -14.60 19.99 -6.82
C LEU A 294 -14.46 18.53 -7.29
N ARG A 295 -15.29 17.61 -6.78
CA ARG A 295 -15.29 16.21 -7.22
C ARG A 295 -15.59 16.06 -8.72
N ASP A 296 -16.33 16.99 -9.31
CA ASP A 296 -16.70 16.97 -10.73
C ASP A 296 -15.51 17.21 -11.66
N ILE A 297 -14.42 17.81 -11.16
CA ILE A 297 -13.27 18.25 -11.96
C ILE A 297 -11.93 17.67 -11.48
N MET A 298 -11.83 17.16 -10.26
CA MET A 298 -10.58 16.62 -9.71
C MET A 298 -10.13 15.31 -10.36
N VAL A 299 -8.82 15.07 -10.41
CA VAL A 299 -8.27 13.76 -10.81
C VAL A 299 -8.74 12.67 -9.86
N THR A 300 -9.24 11.55 -10.40
CA THR A 300 -9.63 10.36 -9.63
C THR A 300 -8.53 9.30 -9.71
N PRO A 301 -8.02 8.80 -8.57
CA PRO A 301 -7.06 7.70 -8.55
C PRO A 301 -7.61 6.42 -9.18
N LEU A 302 -6.75 5.64 -9.83
CA LEU A 302 -7.13 4.30 -10.28
C LEU A 302 -7.48 3.41 -9.07
N GLY A 303 -8.53 2.60 -9.21
CA GLY A 303 -8.99 1.69 -8.15
C GLY A 303 -9.80 2.34 -7.02
N ALA A 304 -9.99 3.67 -7.03
CA ALA A 304 -10.69 4.42 -5.99
C ALA A 304 -12.16 3.98 -5.78
N ASP A 305 -12.90 3.67 -6.84
CA ASP A 305 -14.32 3.31 -6.77
C ASP A 305 -14.61 2.02 -5.98
N GLU A 306 -13.58 1.18 -5.82
CA GLU A 306 -13.62 -0.10 -5.14
C GLU A 306 -12.86 -0.08 -3.80
N GLN A 307 -12.34 1.07 -3.35
CA GLN A 307 -11.51 1.12 -2.14
C GLN A 307 -12.24 0.66 -0.89
N HIS A 308 -13.54 0.94 -0.80
CA HIS A 308 -14.40 0.46 0.29
C HIS A 308 -14.54 -1.07 0.35
N LEU A 309 -14.22 -1.79 -0.73
CA LEU A 309 -14.27 -3.24 -0.74
C LEU A 309 -13.03 -3.87 -0.11
N ARG A 310 -11.86 -3.21 -0.17
CA ARG A 310 -10.57 -3.71 0.35
C ARG A 310 -10.53 -3.62 1.88
N VAL A 311 -11.25 -4.53 2.55
CA VAL A 311 -11.43 -4.49 4.01
C VAL A 311 -10.25 -5.07 4.76
N VAL A 312 -9.54 -6.03 4.17
CA VAL A 312 -8.54 -6.84 4.88
C VAL A 312 -7.14 -6.62 4.31
N PRO A 313 -6.42 -5.56 4.72
CA PRO A 313 -5.01 -5.37 4.39
C PRO A 313 -4.10 -6.26 5.25
N HIS A 314 -3.08 -6.88 4.65
CA HIS A 314 -2.06 -7.70 5.34
C HIS A 314 -0.76 -7.83 4.52
N ILE A 315 0.37 -8.15 5.18
CA ILE A 315 1.70 -8.33 4.54
C ILE A 315 2.25 -9.74 4.78
N PRO A 316 2.21 -10.63 3.78
CA PRO A 316 3.11 -11.78 3.74
C PRO A 316 4.56 -11.30 3.60
N PHE A 317 5.38 -11.58 4.61
CA PHE A 317 6.73 -11.02 4.71
C PHE A 317 7.82 -12.08 4.48
N ASN A 318 8.71 -11.86 3.52
CA ASN A 318 9.91 -12.68 3.32
C ASN A 318 11.15 -11.80 3.48
N PHE A 319 12.20 -12.34 4.12
CA PHE A 319 13.41 -11.60 4.40
C PHE A 319 14.63 -12.52 4.52
N ALA A 320 15.82 -12.00 4.20
CA ALA A 320 17.12 -12.61 4.51
C ALA A 320 17.28 -14.08 4.07
N SER A 321 16.82 -14.42 2.86
CA SER A 321 16.88 -15.78 2.28
C SER A 321 16.00 -16.82 2.98
N GLN A 322 15.27 -16.47 4.04
CA GLN A 322 14.56 -17.43 4.88
C GLN A 322 13.33 -18.05 4.20
N ALA A 323 12.71 -17.32 3.27
CA ALA A 323 11.46 -17.67 2.60
C ALA A 323 10.39 -18.17 3.59
N THR A 324 10.13 -17.39 4.65
CA THR A 324 9.17 -17.72 5.72
C THR A 324 7.72 -17.76 5.24
N ASN A 325 7.39 -17.02 4.18
CA ASN A 325 6.06 -16.99 3.55
C ASN A 325 6.17 -17.24 2.02
N PRO A 326 6.48 -18.47 1.56
CA PRO A 326 6.53 -18.78 0.13
C PRO A 326 5.20 -18.50 -0.57
N PHE A 327 5.22 -18.15 -1.86
CA PHE A 327 4.03 -17.65 -2.57
C PHE A 327 2.83 -18.60 -2.51
N LEU A 328 3.05 -19.92 -2.57
CA LEU A 328 1.97 -20.90 -2.49
C LEU A 328 1.46 -21.15 -1.05
N ALA A 329 2.27 -20.89 -0.01
CA ALA A 329 1.78 -20.86 1.37
C ALA A 329 0.91 -19.62 1.62
N THR A 330 1.30 -18.48 1.04
CA THR A 330 0.49 -17.26 1.02
C THR A 330 -0.87 -17.48 0.36
N LEU A 331 -0.95 -18.32 -0.70
CA LEU A 331 -2.23 -18.66 -1.34
C LEU A 331 -3.18 -19.36 -0.36
N ASP A 332 -2.67 -20.25 0.49
CA ASP A 332 -3.48 -20.87 1.53
C ASP A 332 -3.89 -19.85 2.60
N ASN A 333 -3.01 -18.95 3.06
CA ASN A 333 -3.45 -17.88 3.96
C ASN A 333 -4.54 -16.97 3.35
N VAL A 334 -4.47 -16.65 2.05
CA VAL A 334 -5.52 -15.91 1.32
C VAL A 334 -6.85 -16.66 1.36
N LYS A 335 -6.85 -17.99 1.21
CA LYS A 335 -8.05 -18.83 1.34
C LYS A 335 -8.57 -18.83 2.78
N ARG A 336 -7.68 -18.96 3.76
CA ARG A 336 -8.02 -18.92 5.19
C ARG A 336 -8.73 -17.62 5.56
N ILE A 337 -8.20 -16.47 5.11
CA ILE A 337 -8.83 -15.16 5.32
C ILE A 337 -10.20 -15.09 4.63
N HIS A 338 -10.31 -15.60 3.40
CA HIS A 338 -11.59 -15.65 2.70
C HIS A 338 -12.64 -16.45 3.47
N LEU A 339 -12.30 -17.65 3.95
CA LEU A 339 -13.20 -18.46 4.77
C LEU A 339 -13.58 -17.72 6.06
N ALA A 340 -12.59 -17.16 6.77
CA ALA A 340 -12.75 -16.46 8.04
C ALA A 340 -13.62 -15.19 7.97
N THR A 341 -13.65 -14.55 6.81
CA THR A 341 -14.36 -13.29 6.60
C THR A 341 -15.60 -13.44 5.74
N ASP A 342 -15.91 -14.67 5.33
CA ASP A 342 -16.98 -14.94 4.38
C ASP A 342 -16.78 -14.17 3.05
N GLY A 343 -15.52 -14.03 2.61
CA GLY A 343 -15.16 -13.43 1.34
C GLY A 343 -15.16 -11.90 1.32
N LEU A 344 -14.82 -11.23 2.42
CA LEU A 344 -14.43 -9.80 2.34
C LEU A 344 -13.18 -9.66 1.45
N ARG A 345 -13.09 -8.55 0.70
CA ARG A 345 -11.97 -8.39 -0.24
C ARG A 345 -10.70 -8.05 0.52
N GLN A 346 -9.61 -8.68 0.11
CA GLN A 346 -8.29 -8.56 0.72
C GLN A 346 -7.42 -7.59 -0.08
N TYR A 347 -6.46 -6.97 0.60
CA TYR A 347 -5.32 -6.29 0.01
C TYR A 347 -4.06 -6.97 0.53
N THR A 348 -3.48 -7.85 -0.29
CA THR A 348 -2.30 -8.66 0.05
C THR A 348 -1.04 -7.96 -0.48
N LEU A 349 -0.25 -7.37 0.42
CA LEU A 349 1.01 -6.70 0.09
C LEU A 349 2.20 -7.65 0.22
N LEU A 350 2.73 -8.14 -0.90
CA LEU A 350 3.88 -9.05 -0.95
C LEU A 350 5.18 -8.26 -0.69
N LYS A 351 5.62 -8.25 0.57
CA LYS A 351 6.87 -7.59 0.98
C LYS A 351 8.00 -8.63 1.00
N GLY A 352 8.99 -8.42 0.11
CA GLY A 352 10.06 -9.37 -0.16
C GLY A 352 9.79 -10.36 -1.29
N TYR A 353 9.07 -9.91 -2.32
CA TYR A 353 8.80 -10.71 -3.52
C TYR A 353 10.02 -10.84 -4.46
N GLN A 354 11.05 -10.03 -4.26
CA GLN A 354 12.28 -9.95 -5.08
C GLN A 354 13.45 -10.63 -4.37
N SER A 355 14.39 -11.16 -5.14
CA SER A 355 15.70 -11.65 -4.68
C SER A 355 15.61 -12.41 -3.34
N GLU A 356 16.41 -12.07 -2.34
CA GLU A 356 16.46 -12.76 -1.06
C GLU A 356 15.36 -12.35 -0.06
N GLY A 357 14.45 -11.46 -0.45
CA GLY A 357 13.37 -10.95 0.39
C GLY A 357 13.28 -9.43 0.39
N HIS A 358 12.66 -8.88 1.43
CA HIS A 358 12.52 -7.43 1.59
C HIS A 358 13.90 -6.79 1.69
N ASP A 359 14.04 -5.59 1.11
CA ASP A 359 15.27 -4.82 1.14
C ASP A 359 16.49 -5.59 0.60
N SER A 360 16.23 -6.39 -0.43
CA SER A 360 17.23 -7.10 -1.24
C SER A 360 17.06 -6.70 -2.71
N ALA A 361 18.16 -6.30 -3.35
CA ALA A 361 18.23 -6.02 -4.80
C ALA A 361 17.24 -4.97 -5.38
N HIS A 362 16.75 -4.01 -4.58
CA HIS A 362 16.10 -2.82 -5.14
C HIS A 362 17.05 -2.10 -6.12
N PRO A 363 16.59 -1.56 -7.28
CA PRO A 363 15.22 -1.49 -7.79
C PRO A 363 14.92 -2.50 -8.92
N ASP A 364 15.36 -3.76 -8.81
CA ASP A 364 15.08 -4.81 -9.80
C ASP A 364 13.62 -5.29 -9.75
N TYR A 365 12.67 -4.44 -10.16
CA TYR A 365 11.23 -4.73 -10.04
C TYR A 365 10.80 -5.98 -10.81
N ALA A 366 11.52 -6.35 -11.86
CA ALA A 366 11.29 -7.48 -12.74
C ALA A 366 12.59 -8.29 -12.88
N ASP A 367 12.49 -9.50 -13.44
CA ASP A 367 13.63 -10.40 -13.72
C ASP A 367 14.48 -10.85 -12.50
N ASN A 368 14.19 -10.39 -11.28
CA ASN A 368 14.89 -10.77 -10.06
C ASN A 368 13.90 -11.13 -8.93
N TYR A 369 13.08 -12.15 -9.18
CA TYR A 369 12.06 -12.62 -8.24
C TYR A 369 12.66 -13.50 -7.15
N ASN A 370 11.96 -13.62 -6.02
CA ASN A 370 12.41 -14.46 -4.92
C ASN A 370 12.28 -15.96 -5.26
N GLU A 371 13.36 -16.53 -5.78
CA GLU A 371 13.43 -17.94 -6.19
C GLU A 371 13.24 -18.90 -5.00
N ARG A 372 13.76 -18.54 -3.82
CA ARG A 372 13.57 -19.34 -2.58
C ARG A 372 12.10 -19.40 -2.15
N ALA A 373 11.31 -18.37 -2.45
CA ALA A 373 9.86 -18.32 -2.24
C ALA A 373 9.01 -18.95 -3.38
N GLY A 374 9.65 -19.40 -4.47
CA GLY A 374 9.01 -20.06 -5.63
C GLY A 374 9.11 -19.31 -6.96
N GLY A 375 9.79 -18.17 -6.99
CA GLY A 375 10.08 -17.39 -8.20
C GLY A 375 8.84 -16.86 -8.91
N LEU A 376 9.01 -16.42 -10.16
CA LEU A 376 7.94 -15.82 -10.97
C LEU A 376 6.75 -16.76 -11.19
N LYS A 377 7.02 -18.06 -11.33
CA LYS A 377 5.98 -19.08 -11.61
C LYS A 377 4.97 -19.15 -10.47
N ASP A 378 5.44 -19.23 -9.23
CA ASP A 378 4.57 -19.38 -8.07
C ASP A 378 3.95 -18.03 -7.68
N LEU A 379 4.65 -16.92 -7.88
CA LEU A 379 4.07 -15.57 -7.78
C LEU A 379 2.86 -15.42 -8.71
N ASN A 380 3.01 -15.75 -9.99
CA ASN A 380 1.91 -15.67 -10.96
C ASN A 380 0.79 -16.65 -10.64
N THR A 381 1.10 -17.79 -10.02
CA THR A 381 0.10 -18.75 -9.59
C THR A 381 -0.69 -18.25 -8.39
N LEU A 382 -0.02 -17.69 -7.38
CA LEU A 382 -0.64 -16.99 -6.24
C LEU A 382 -1.62 -15.94 -6.73
N VAL A 383 -1.16 -15.02 -7.59
CA VAL A 383 -1.98 -13.90 -8.09
C VAL A 383 -3.22 -14.42 -8.83
N ARG A 384 -3.04 -15.37 -9.75
CA ARG A 384 -4.14 -15.91 -10.56
C ARG A 384 -5.16 -16.71 -9.74
N ALA A 385 -4.69 -17.56 -8.82
CA ALA A 385 -5.55 -18.40 -8.00
C ALA A 385 -6.21 -17.60 -6.87
N GLY A 386 -5.44 -16.74 -6.19
CA GLY A 386 -5.89 -15.94 -5.05
C GLY A 386 -6.98 -14.93 -5.40
N ARG A 387 -7.02 -14.42 -6.63
CA ARG A 387 -8.12 -13.56 -7.10
C ARG A 387 -9.50 -14.23 -7.01
N LYS A 388 -9.57 -15.55 -7.17
CA LYS A 388 -10.83 -16.31 -7.00
C LYS A 388 -11.32 -16.31 -5.55
N TRP A 389 -10.42 -16.02 -4.62
CA TRP A 389 -10.66 -15.89 -3.18
C TRP A 389 -10.76 -14.42 -2.76
N ASN A 390 -11.09 -13.53 -3.70
CA ASN A 390 -11.34 -12.10 -3.47
C ASN A 390 -10.13 -11.34 -2.90
N SER A 391 -8.92 -11.64 -3.37
CA SER A 391 -7.71 -10.89 -3.02
C SER A 391 -7.21 -10.01 -4.17
N ASP A 392 -6.87 -8.76 -3.84
CA ASP A 392 -6.04 -7.87 -4.64
C ASP A 392 -4.58 -8.00 -4.21
N PHE A 393 -3.68 -8.12 -5.17
CA PHE A 393 -2.26 -8.28 -4.89
C PHE A 393 -1.49 -6.99 -5.19
N SER A 394 -0.55 -6.69 -4.30
CA SER A 394 0.45 -5.64 -4.48
C SER A 394 1.83 -6.15 -4.18
N VAL A 395 2.84 -5.55 -4.79
CA VAL A 395 4.26 -5.79 -4.47
C VAL A 395 4.88 -4.55 -3.86
N HIS A 396 5.71 -4.77 -2.85
CA HIS A 396 6.56 -3.74 -2.28
C HIS A 396 7.75 -3.46 -3.19
N VAL A 397 7.95 -2.20 -3.55
CA VAL A 397 9.06 -1.71 -4.37
C VAL A 397 9.68 -0.47 -3.73
N ASN A 398 10.97 -0.23 -4.00
CA ASN A 398 11.69 0.95 -3.55
C ASN A 398 12.32 1.66 -4.76
N ALA A 399 12.02 2.96 -4.90
CA ALA A 399 12.57 3.80 -5.95
C ALA A 399 13.57 4.84 -5.41
N THR A 400 13.96 4.74 -4.14
CA THR A 400 14.73 5.74 -3.41
C THR A 400 16.17 5.30 -3.18
N GLU A 401 16.40 4.01 -2.96
CA GLU A 401 17.72 3.45 -2.68
C GLU A 401 17.94 2.12 -3.43
N SER A 402 19.19 1.78 -3.65
CA SER A 402 19.61 0.57 -4.35
C SER A 402 20.78 -0.11 -3.65
N TYR A 403 20.80 -1.43 -3.65
CA TYR A 403 21.87 -2.24 -3.07
C TYR A 403 22.86 -2.68 -4.16
N PRO A 404 24.17 -2.80 -3.86
CA PRO A 404 25.18 -3.25 -4.82
C PRO A 404 24.83 -4.54 -5.58
N VAL A 405 24.09 -5.45 -4.94
CA VAL A 405 23.65 -6.73 -5.52
C VAL A 405 22.62 -6.60 -6.65
N ALA A 406 21.91 -5.48 -6.76
CA ALA A 406 20.88 -5.30 -7.78
C ALA A 406 21.48 -5.26 -9.19
N ASN A 407 20.85 -5.93 -10.16
CA ASN A 407 21.27 -5.92 -11.56
C ASN A 407 21.27 -4.49 -12.15
N ALA A 408 20.32 -3.64 -11.72
CA ALA A 408 20.28 -2.24 -12.13
C ALA A 408 21.34 -1.35 -11.46
N PHE A 409 22.04 -1.85 -10.42
CA PHE A 409 23.01 -1.06 -9.67
C PHE A 409 24.16 -0.58 -10.57
N SER A 410 24.45 0.71 -10.49
CA SER A 410 25.60 1.31 -11.15
C SER A 410 25.93 2.65 -10.52
N GLU A 411 27.17 3.11 -10.63
CA GLU A 411 27.56 4.46 -10.19
C GLU A 411 26.85 5.58 -10.97
N LYS A 412 26.19 5.25 -12.09
CA LYS A 412 25.29 6.19 -12.75
C LYS A 412 23.98 6.30 -11.99
N LEU A 413 23.43 5.17 -11.52
CA LEU A 413 22.09 5.09 -10.90
C LEU A 413 22.12 5.69 -9.50
N VAL A 414 23.18 5.45 -8.76
CA VAL A 414 23.29 5.86 -7.36
C VAL A 414 24.37 6.90 -7.13
N ASP A 415 24.16 7.73 -6.10
CA ASP A 415 25.23 8.46 -5.46
C ASP A 415 25.92 7.57 -4.41
N LYS A 416 27.09 7.05 -4.77
CA LYS A 416 27.89 6.15 -3.90
C LYS A 416 28.41 6.83 -2.61
N SER A 417 28.38 8.16 -2.52
CA SER A 417 28.75 8.88 -1.31
C SER A 417 27.56 9.05 -0.36
N ASN A 418 26.34 8.87 -0.86
CA ASN A 418 25.11 9.07 -0.13
C ASN A 418 24.51 7.73 0.33
N LYS A 419 25.12 7.18 1.38
CA LYS A 419 24.64 5.98 2.08
C LYS A 419 23.21 6.18 2.58
N GLN A 420 22.35 5.19 2.33
CA GLN A 420 20.98 5.15 2.81
C GLN A 420 20.83 4.03 3.86
N TRP A 421 19.74 3.24 3.82
CA TRP A 421 19.48 2.20 4.80
C TRP A 421 20.59 1.12 4.81
N ASP A 422 21.01 0.73 6.01
CA ASP A 422 22.02 -0.31 6.25
C ASP A 422 21.40 -1.42 7.11
N TRP A 423 21.19 -2.60 6.50
CA TRP A 423 20.67 -3.78 7.19
C TRP A 423 21.36 -5.08 6.78
N LEU A 424 20.90 -5.74 5.71
CA LEU A 424 21.59 -6.89 5.10
C LEU A 424 22.84 -6.42 4.36
N ASP A 425 22.68 -5.31 3.64
CA ASP A 425 23.71 -4.61 2.89
C ASP A 425 23.54 -3.10 3.05
N GLN A 426 24.61 -2.34 2.80
CA GLN A 426 24.53 -0.89 2.67
C GLN A 426 23.90 -0.51 1.33
N SER A 427 22.77 0.19 1.36
CA SER A 427 22.18 0.82 0.16
C SER A 427 22.72 2.23 -0.10
N TYR A 428 22.51 2.72 -1.32
CA TYR A 428 22.91 4.05 -1.76
C TYR A 428 21.75 4.76 -2.44
N ARG A 429 21.71 6.10 -2.33
CA ARG A 429 20.63 6.94 -2.87
C ARG A 429 20.55 6.81 -4.39
N ILE A 430 19.39 6.45 -4.92
CA ILE A 430 19.10 6.53 -6.36
C ILE A 430 18.94 8.00 -6.76
N ASP A 431 19.57 8.41 -7.87
CA ASP A 431 19.22 9.67 -8.55
C ASP A 431 17.90 9.48 -9.32
N GLN A 432 16.80 9.64 -8.59
CA GLN A 432 15.45 9.39 -9.08
C GLN A 432 15.08 10.26 -10.27
N ARG A 433 15.59 11.50 -10.29
CA ARG A 433 15.29 12.44 -11.36
C ARG A 433 16.00 12.03 -12.65
N ARG A 434 17.27 11.62 -12.58
CA ARG A 434 18.00 11.08 -13.73
C ARG A 434 17.37 9.79 -14.23
N ASP A 435 17.06 8.85 -13.33
CA ASP A 435 16.43 7.56 -13.63
C ASP A 435 15.04 7.72 -14.29
N LEU A 436 14.30 8.78 -13.92
CA LEU A 436 13.05 9.16 -14.57
C LEU A 436 13.26 9.80 -15.95
N VAL A 437 14.24 10.70 -16.09
CA VAL A 437 14.54 11.37 -17.37
C VAL A 437 15.06 10.39 -18.42
N SER A 438 15.88 9.40 -18.05
CA SER A 438 16.32 8.35 -18.98
C SER A 438 15.19 7.40 -19.38
N GLY A 439 14.13 7.31 -18.57
CA GLY A 439 13.01 6.40 -18.76
C GLY A 439 13.26 5.00 -18.20
N ASP A 440 14.40 4.76 -17.56
CA ASP A 440 14.80 3.45 -17.06
C ASP A 440 13.82 2.97 -15.97
N ILE A 441 13.44 3.81 -15.01
CA ILE A 441 12.43 3.47 -13.99
C ILE A 441 11.09 3.09 -14.61
N VAL A 442 10.65 3.84 -15.63
CA VAL A 442 9.37 3.61 -16.34
C VAL A 442 9.42 2.26 -17.05
N LYS A 443 10.56 1.92 -17.67
CA LYS A 443 10.79 0.62 -18.31
C LYS A 443 10.75 -0.51 -17.28
N ARG A 444 11.48 -0.42 -16.16
CA ARG A 444 11.52 -1.48 -15.13
C ARG A 444 10.10 -1.82 -14.61
N PHE A 445 9.25 -0.82 -14.42
CA PHE A 445 7.84 -1.05 -14.05
C PHE A 445 6.98 -1.63 -15.19
N ALA A 446 7.24 -1.24 -16.44
CA ALA A 446 6.57 -1.84 -17.59
C ALA A 446 6.95 -3.33 -17.75
N ASP A 447 8.22 -3.68 -17.51
CA ASP A 447 8.72 -5.06 -17.55
C ASP A 447 8.05 -5.90 -16.44
N LEU A 448 7.94 -5.38 -15.21
CA LEU A 448 7.21 -6.05 -14.12
C LEU A 448 5.78 -6.36 -14.54
N ARG A 449 5.08 -5.39 -15.15
CA ARG A 449 3.70 -5.58 -15.63
C ARG A 449 3.61 -6.64 -16.73
N ALA A 450 4.61 -6.70 -17.60
CA ALA A 450 4.63 -7.63 -18.73
C ALA A 450 4.91 -9.08 -18.29
N GLN A 451 5.73 -9.27 -17.27
CA GLN A 451 6.15 -10.59 -16.77
C GLN A 451 5.16 -11.21 -15.78
N THR A 452 4.41 -10.38 -15.04
CA THR A 452 3.51 -10.85 -13.99
C THR A 452 2.07 -11.06 -14.48
N ASP A 453 1.30 -11.87 -13.76
CA ASP A 453 -0.12 -12.07 -14.04
C ASP A 453 -0.86 -10.73 -13.93
N LYS A 454 -1.80 -10.46 -14.85
CA LYS A 454 -2.55 -9.19 -14.93
C LYS A 454 -3.33 -8.85 -13.64
N GLY A 455 -3.51 -9.83 -12.76
CA GLY A 455 -4.02 -9.63 -11.42
C GLY A 455 -3.13 -8.79 -10.51
N LEU A 456 -1.82 -8.73 -10.76
CA LEU A 456 -0.88 -7.87 -10.07
C LEU A 456 -0.89 -6.51 -10.78
N ASN A 457 -1.71 -5.60 -10.27
CA ASN A 457 -1.91 -4.28 -10.86
C ASN A 457 -1.76 -3.15 -9.84
N THR A 458 -1.24 -3.46 -8.64
CA THR A 458 -1.07 -2.50 -7.54
C THR A 458 0.38 -2.47 -7.07
N LEU A 459 0.94 -1.29 -6.89
CA LEU A 459 2.29 -1.07 -6.36
C LEU A 459 2.21 -0.47 -4.96
N TYR A 460 3.06 -0.94 -4.06
CA TYR A 460 3.37 -0.26 -2.81
C TYR A 460 4.77 0.32 -2.91
N ILE A 461 4.86 1.65 -2.89
CA ILE A 461 6.12 2.35 -3.07
C ILE A 461 6.61 2.81 -1.70
N ASP A 462 7.68 2.16 -1.24
CA ASP A 462 8.32 2.43 0.05
C ASP A 462 9.30 3.60 -0.03
N VAL A 463 9.44 4.32 1.07
CA VAL A 463 10.46 5.35 1.30
C VAL A 463 10.52 6.41 0.19
N PHE A 464 9.41 6.72 -0.48
CA PHE A 464 9.40 7.73 -1.54
C PHE A 464 9.44 9.15 -0.95
N ARG A 465 10.56 9.86 -1.11
CA ARG A 465 10.83 11.17 -0.47
C ARG A 465 10.74 12.37 -1.42
N GLU A 466 10.48 12.14 -2.70
CA GLU A 466 10.46 13.20 -3.70
C GLU A 466 9.09 13.87 -3.81
N SER A 467 9.08 15.14 -4.24
CA SER A 467 7.87 15.89 -4.57
C SER A 467 8.09 16.72 -5.84
N GLY A 468 7.15 17.60 -6.21
CA GLY A 468 7.23 18.36 -7.46
C GLY A 468 7.19 17.46 -8.71
N TRP A 469 7.93 17.86 -9.76
CA TRP A 469 7.91 17.20 -11.06
C TRP A 469 8.29 15.72 -11.00
N THR A 470 9.31 15.36 -10.22
CA THR A 470 9.75 13.96 -10.09
C THR A 470 8.62 13.06 -9.61
N SER A 471 7.87 13.49 -8.59
CA SER A 471 6.70 12.75 -8.10
C SER A 471 5.55 12.75 -9.10
N ASP A 472 5.18 13.91 -9.65
CA ASP A 472 4.01 14.03 -10.54
C ASP A 472 4.18 13.28 -11.87
N ARG A 473 5.36 13.38 -12.49
CA ARG A 473 5.69 12.68 -13.73
C ARG A 473 5.68 11.17 -13.51
N LEU A 474 6.24 10.70 -12.40
CA LEU A 474 6.27 9.27 -12.08
C LEU A 474 4.86 8.71 -11.81
N GLN A 475 4.04 9.38 -10.99
CA GLN A 475 2.64 8.93 -10.80
C GLN A 475 1.82 8.98 -12.09
N ARG A 476 2.10 9.91 -13.02
CA ARG A 476 1.45 9.93 -14.33
C ARG A 476 1.86 8.71 -15.15
N ALA A 477 3.17 8.40 -15.21
CA ALA A 477 3.67 7.21 -15.89
C ALA A 477 3.04 5.93 -15.33
N PHE A 478 2.87 5.84 -14.00
CA PHE A 478 2.18 4.72 -13.38
C PHE A 478 0.71 4.60 -13.78
N ARG A 479 -0.03 5.71 -13.79
CA ARG A 479 -1.43 5.71 -14.25
C ARG A 479 -1.54 5.32 -15.72
N GLU A 480 -0.64 5.81 -16.58
CA GLU A 480 -0.58 5.46 -18.01
C GLU A 480 -0.32 3.96 -18.22
N GLN A 481 0.50 3.34 -17.36
CA GLN A 481 0.70 1.89 -17.36
C GLN A 481 -0.47 1.11 -16.72
N GLY A 482 -1.40 1.77 -16.04
CA GLY A 482 -2.54 1.15 -15.37
C GLY A 482 -2.20 0.56 -14.00
N TRP A 483 -1.24 1.15 -13.29
CA TRP A 483 -0.92 0.81 -11.90
C TRP A 483 -1.82 1.57 -10.92
N THR A 484 -2.40 0.82 -9.98
CA THR A 484 -2.97 1.36 -8.75
C THR A 484 -1.84 1.62 -7.76
N ILE A 485 -1.84 2.77 -7.09
CA ILE A 485 -0.72 3.19 -6.23
C ILE A 485 -1.11 3.14 -4.76
N THR A 486 -0.22 2.57 -3.96
CA THR A 486 -0.21 2.56 -2.50
C THR A 486 1.20 2.95 -2.06
N THR A 487 1.37 3.47 -0.85
CA THR A 487 2.65 4.05 -0.43
C THR A 487 2.88 3.89 1.07
N GLU A 488 4.10 4.10 1.51
CA GLU A 488 4.43 4.16 2.93
C GLU A 488 3.70 5.32 3.63
N TRP A 489 3.85 6.54 3.11
CA TRP A 489 3.46 7.78 3.79
C TRP A 489 2.22 8.45 3.20
N GLY A 490 1.42 9.12 4.04
CA GLY A 490 0.20 9.81 3.59
C GLY A 490 0.42 10.89 2.51
N HIS A 491 1.64 11.43 2.39
CA HIS A 491 2.00 12.43 1.38
C HIS A 491 2.46 11.84 0.03
N GLY A 492 2.90 10.58 0.02
CA GLY A 492 3.48 9.94 -1.17
C GLY A 492 2.46 9.86 -2.30
N PHE A 493 2.82 10.39 -3.47
CA PHE A 493 1.97 10.37 -4.68
C PHE A 493 0.53 10.79 -4.41
N GLU A 494 0.32 11.86 -3.64
CA GLU A 494 -0.98 12.23 -3.06
C GLU A 494 -2.14 12.15 -4.05
N ARG A 495 -1.97 12.55 -5.32
CA ARG A 495 -3.07 12.51 -6.31
C ARG A 495 -3.44 11.11 -6.81
N SER A 496 -2.55 10.12 -6.67
CA SER A 496 -2.72 8.74 -7.15
C SER A 496 -2.83 7.69 -6.04
N ALA A 497 -2.26 7.92 -4.86
CA ALA A 497 -2.25 6.91 -3.80
C ALA A 497 -3.66 6.69 -3.22
N ILE A 498 -4.06 5.42 -3.08
CA ILE A 498 -5.34 5.03 -2.46
C ILE A 498 -5.20 4.41 -1.07
N TRP A 499 -3.96 4.13 -0.63
CA TRP A 499 -3.68 3.55 0.67
C TRP A 499 -2.28 3.98 1.15
N SER A 500 -2.15 4.27 2.44
CA SER A 500 -0.88 4.54 3.10
C SER A 500 -0.69 3.62 4.30
N HIS A 501 0.50 3.05 4.41
CA HIS A 501 0.88 2.16 5.51
C HIS A 501 0.80 2.85 6.86
N TRP A 502 1.49 3.98 7.02
CA TRP A 502 1.52 4.74 8.27
C TRP A 502 0.17 5.37 8.66
N ALA A 503 -0.75 5.50 7.69
CA ALA A 503 -2.13 5.92 7.97
C ALA A 503 -3.01 4.78 8.51
N THR A 504 -2.69 3.53 8.17
CA THR A 504 -3.51 2.36 8.52
C THR A 504 -2.93 1.48 9.62
N GLU A 505 -1.66 1.67 9.98
CA GLU A 505 -1.01 1.09 11.15
C GLU A 505 -0.61 2.21 12.13
N PRO A 506 -1.56 2.74 12.93
CA PRO A 506 -1.34 3.93 13.77
C PRO A 506 -0.44 3.67 15.00
N ASP A 507 -0.02 2.43 15.24
CA ASP A 507 1.06 2.07 16.15
C ASP A 507 2.45 2.12 15.48
N TYR A 508 2.50 2.16 14.14
CA TYR A 508 3.75 2.29 13.39
C TYR A 508 4.20 3.74 13.30
N GLY A 509 5.38 4.03 13.85
CA GLY A 509 6.04 5.32 13.76
C GLY A 509 5.42 6.48 14.54
N GLY A 510 5.96 7.69 14.33
CA GLY A 510 5.68 8.88 15.14
C GLY A 510 4.38 9.61 14.81
N ASP A 511 3.84 10.33 15.80
CA ASP A 511 2.61 11.12 15.67
C ASP A 511 2.69 12.30 14.70
N THR A 512 3.92 12.71 14.37
CA THR A 512 4.23 13.76 13.39
C THR A 512 4.11 13.28 11.94
N SER A 513 3.90 11.98 11.71
CA SER A 513 3.89 11.39 10.37
C SER A 513 2.85 10.27 10.24
N ARG A 514 1.59 10.56 10.60
CA ARG A 514 0.44 9.67 10.45
C ARG A 514 -0.15 9.77 9.03
N GLY A 515 -1.47 9.63 8.89
CA GLY A 515 -2.19 9.99 7.68
C GLY A 515 -2.46 11.50 7.57
N ILE A 516 -3.02 11.91 6.43
CA ILE A 516 -3.42 13.29 6.14
C ILE A 516 -4.48 13.75 7.15
N ASN A 517 -4.19 14.84 7.87
CA ASN A 517 -5.08 15.50 8.81
C ASN A 517 -5.67 16.79 8.22
N SER A 518 -6.73 16.62 7.41
CA SER A 518 -7.47 17.73 6.81
C SER A 518 -8.94 17.33 6.61
N ARG A 519 -9.86 18.18 7.07
CA ARG A 519 -11.29 18.03 6.85
C ARG A 519 -11.63 18.24 5.37
N LEU A 520 -11.05 19.24 4.71
CA LEU A 520 -11.35 19.47 3.28
C LEU A 520 -10.90 18.28 2.41
N ILE A 521 -9.64 17.82 2.58
CA ILE A 521 -9.10 16.70 1.79
C ILE A 521 -9.88 15.41 2.09
N ARG A 522 -10.14 15.12 3.37
CA ARG A 522 -10.91 13.93 3.75
C ARG A 522 -12.37 14.03 3.30
N PHE A 523 -13.00 15.19 3.37
CA PHE A 523 -14.36 15.40 2.87
C PHE A 523 -14.46 15.02 1.40
N VAL A 524 -13.55 15.51 0.55
CA VAL A 524 -13.61 15.23 -0.89
C VAL A 524 -13.16 13.80 -1.24
N ARG A 525 -12.27 13.18 -0.45
CA ARG A 525 -11.61 11.90 -0.81
C ARG A 525 -11.80 10.72 0.14
N ASN A 526 -12.58 10.81 1.22
CA ASN A 526 -12.77 9.70 2.19
C ASN A 526 -13.09 8.38 1.48
N HIS A 527 -14.04 8.42 0.55
CA HIS A 527 -14.52 7.27 -0.23
C HIS A 527 -13.49 6.66 -1.19
N GLN A 528 -12.39 7.35 -1.48
CA GLN A 528 -11.40 6.95 -2.48
C GLN A 528 -10.15 6.34 -1.84
N LYS A 529 -9.86 6.60 -0.55
CA LYS A 529 -8.52 6.40 0.02
C LYS A 529 -8.52 6.02 1.50
N ASP A 530 -7.54 5.21 1.90
CA ASP A 530 -7.11 5.00 3.29
C ASP A 530 -5.76 5.68 3.54
N VAL A 531 -5.75 7.01 3.57
CA VAL A 531 -4.53 7.81 3.76
C VAL A 531 -4.69 8.84 4.88
N PHE A 532 -5.76 8.74 5.68
CA PHE A 532 -6.17 9.78 6.63
C PHE A 532 -5.79 9.45 8.07
N ALA A 533 -5.57 10.48 8.88
CA ALA A 533 -5.35 10.33 10.31
C ALA A 533 -6.60 9.81 11.06
N ASP A 534 -6.38 9.15 12.20
CA ASP A 534 -7.41 8.49 13.02
C ASP A 534 -8.07 9.39 14.08
N LYS A 535 -7.58 10.62 14.27
CA LYS A 535 -7.91 11.44 15.44
C LYS A 535 -9.12 12.38 15.31
N TRP A 536 -9.37 12.99 14.15
CA TRP A 536 -10.48 13.93 14.05
C TRP A 536 -11.13 14.01 12.66
N PRO A 537 -12.47 13.92 12.60
CA PRO A 537 -13.39 13.40 13.61
C PRO A 537 -13.19 11.89 13.73
N THR A 538 -13.26 11.39 14.96
CA THR A 538 -13.20 9.95 15.24
C THR A 538 -14.40 9.19 14.65
N LEU A 539 -15.49 9.89 14.30
CA LEU A 539 -16.72 9.32 13.74
C LEU A 539 -16.48 8.43 12.51
N LEU A 540 -15.56 8.80 11.62
CA LEU A 540 -15.29 8.04 10.39
C LEU A 540 -14.52 6.73 10.66
N GLY A 541 -13.74 6.66 11.75
CA GLY A 541 -12.76 5.60 11.98
C GLY A 541 -11.70 5.54 10.88
N ILE A 542 -10.87 4.50 10.89
CA ILE A 542 -9.95 4.15 9.80
C ILE A 542 -9.95 2.64 9.64
N ALA A 543 -9.69 2.16 8.42
CA ALA A 543 -9.33 0.77 8.25
C ALA A 543 -7.94 0.54 8.84
N ARG A 544 -7.81 -0.51 9.65
CA ARG A 544 -6.54 -0.86 10.29
C ARG A 544 -5.89 -2.03 9.59
N MET A 545 -4.59 -1.87 9.37
CA MET A 545 -3.71 -2.96 9.02
C MET A 545 -3.35 -3.72 10.29
N GLY A 546 -3.63 -5.01 10.25
CA GLY A 546 -3.05 -5.98 11.16
C GLY A 546 -2.15 -6.91 10.38
N ASN A 547 -1.41 -7.78 11.08
CA ASN A 547 -0.68 -8.84 10.43
C ASN A 547 -0.51 -10.07 11.32
N PHE A 548 -0.34 -11.22 10.69
CA PHE A 548 0.03 -12.49 11.30
C PHE A 548 1.08 -13.26 10.47
N GLU A 549 1.57 -12.65 9.38
CA GLU A 549 2.48 -13.27 8.41
C GLU A 549 3.89 -12.66 8.49
N GLY A 550 4.29 -12.17 9.67
CA GLY A 550 5.71 -11.92 10.02
C GLY A 550 6.19 -10.47 9.94
N TRP A 551 5.44 -9.54 9.31
CA TRP A 551 5.81 -8.12 9.28
C TRP A 551 6.00 -7.58 10.71
N VAL A 552 7.16 -6.96 10.99
CA VAL A 552 7.56 -6.47 12.32
C VAL A 552 7.34 -7.48 13.45
N GLY A 553 7.49 -8.77 13.16
CA GLY A 553 7.28 -9.86 14.12
C GLY A 553 5.82 -10.14 14.48
N LYS A 554 4.84 -9.54 13.79
CA LYS A 554 3.41 -9.77 14.07
C LYS A 554 2.97 -11.12 13.48
N THR A 555 2.68 -12.08 14.36
CA THR A 555 2.31 -13.46 13.99
C THR A 555 0.99 -13.95 14.61
N ASP A 556 0.30 -13.11 15.38
CA ASP A 556 -0.94 -13.48 16.07
C ASP A 556 -2.18 -13.34 15.15
N TRP A 557 -2.74 -14.48 14.73
CA TRP A 557 -3.97 -14.52 13.93
C TRP A 557 -5.16 -13.87 14.66
N THR A 558 -5.26 -14.03 15.98
CA THR A 558 -6.39 -13.55 16.78
C THR A 558 -6.40 -12.02 16.83
N ALA A 559 -5.24 -11.40 17.03
CA ALA A 559 -5.10 -9.95 16.98
C ALA A 559 -5.44 -9.39 15.59
N PHE A 560 -4.90 -10.01 14.53
CA PHE A 560 -5.26 -9.67 13.14
C PHE A 560 -6.77 -9.77 12.89
N TYR A 561 -7.39 -10.87 13.30
CA TYR A 561 -8.81 -11.11 13.06
C TYR A 561 -9.70 -10.10 13.81
N ASP A 562 -9.34 -9.72 15.03
CA ASP A 562 -10.09 -8.75 15.83
C ASP A 562 -10.11 -7.35 15.18
N LEU A 563 -8.99 -6.90 14.60
CA LEU A 563 -8.87 -5.60 13.93
C LEU A 563 -9.84 -5.43 12.75
N ILE A 564 -10.11 -6.52 12.02
CA ILE A 564 -11.06 -6.52 10.88
C ILE A 564 -12.45 -6.10 11.35
N TRP A 565 -12.92 -6.69 12.44
CA TRP A 565 -14.29 -6.52 12.91
C TRP A 565 -14.49 -5.29 13.77
N THR A 566 -13.45 -4.87 14.50
CA THR A 566 -13.50 -3.69 15.38
C THR A 566 -13.32 -2.38 14.62
N HIS A 567 -12.43 -2.34 13.63
CA HIS A 567 -12.04 -1.11 12.94
C HIS A 567 -12.35 -1.13 11.44
N SER A 568 -11.86 -2.13 10.72
CA SER A 568 -11.84 -2.08 9.26
C SER A 568 -13.22 -2.16 8.62
N LEU A 569 -14.05 -3.13 9.02
CA LEU A 569 -15.37 -3.30 8.41
C LEU A 569 -16.28 -2.07 8.64
N PRO A 570 -16.40 -1.48 9.86
CA PRO A 570 -17.19 -0.26 10.06
C PRO A 570 -16.65 0.97 9.32
N ALA A 571 -15.33 1.15 9.24
CA ALA A 571 -14.74 2.27 8.49
C ALA A 571 -15.02 2.13 6.99
N LYS A 572 -14.86 0.92 6.46
CA LYS A 572 -15.13 0.59 5.06
C LYS A 572 -16.60 0.69 4.68
N TYR A 573 -17.50 0.42 5.63
CA TYR A 573 -18.93 0.66 5.47
C TYR A 573 -19.23 2.14 5.16
N LEU A 574 -18.64 3.06 5.93
CA LEU A 574 -18.78 4.51 5.72
C LEU A 574 -18.03 5.00 4.47
N GLN A 575 -16.93 4.33 4.10
CA GLN A 575 -16.16 4.64 2.90
C GLN A 575 -16.93 4.38 1.60
N ALA A 576 -18.01 3.59 1.62
CA ALA A 576 -18.74 3.21 0.41
C ALA A 576 -19.29 4.38 -0.41
N TYR A 577 -19.48 5.55 0.19
CA TYR A 577 -20.05 6.72 -0.45
C TYR A 577 -19.29 8.01 -0.15
N PRO A 578 -19.29 9.00 -1.07
CA PRO A 578 -18.76 10.32 -0.79
C PRO A 578 -19.52 11.01 0.35
N ILE A 579 -18.82 11.82 1.13
CA ILE A 579 -19.43 12.60 2.21
C ILE A 579 -20.33 13.69 1.59
N LYS A 580 -21.53 13.84 2.14
CA LYS A 580 -22.55 14.81 1.72
C LYS A 580 -22.52 16.05 2.60
N THR A 581 -22.63 15.87 3.91
CA THR A 581 -22.48 16.93 4.90
C THR A 581 -21.61 16.45 6.04
N TRP A 582 -20.92 17.36 6.69
CA TRP A 582 -20.04 17.08 7.79
C TRP A 582 -20.25 18.17 8.84
N GLY A 583 -20.98 17.86 9.90
CA GLY A 583 -21.15 18.70 11.09
C GLY A 583 -20.22 18.29 12.22
N GLU A 584 -20.39 18.91 13.38
CA GLU A 584 -19.61 18.57 14.59
C GLU A 584 -19.93 17.16 15.09
N HIS A 585 -21.22 16.84 15.18
CA HIS A 585 -21.72 15.58 15.79
C HIS A 585 -22.35 14.61 14.79
N GLU A 586 -22.42 14.96 13.50
CA GLU A 586 -23.01 14.11 12.47
C GLU A 586 -22.33 14.30 11.12
N ILE A 587 -22.10 13.21 10.41
CA ILE A 587 -21.64 13.19 9.02
C ILE A 587 -22.64 12.39 8.22
N ALA A 588 -23.18 12.98 7.15
CA ALA A 588 -24.06 12.31 6.20
C ALA A 588 -23.32 11.99 4.90
N PHE A 589 -23.75 10.93 4.23
CA PHE A 589 -23.14 10.46 2.99
C PHE A 589 -24.14 10.50 1.84
N PHE A 590 -23.62 10.62 0.61
CA PHE A 590 -24.41 10.40 -0.59
C PHE A 590 -24.81 8.92 -0.73
N GLY A 591 -25.68 8.63 -1.69
CA GLY A 591 -26.12 7.27 -2.02
C GLY A 591 -27.55 6.95 -1.58
N ALA A 592 -28.11 5.90 -2.18
CA ALA A 592 -29.50 5.50 -1.97
C ALA A 592 -29.82 5.11 -0.51
N GLY A 593 -28.81 4.69 0.26
CA GLY A 593 -28.97 4.27 1.63
C GLY A 593 -29.16 5.39 2.65
N ALA A 594 -28.99 6.68 2.29
CA ALA A 594 -29.05 7.81 3.23
C ALA A 594 -28.28 7.53 4.53
N THR A 595 -27.01 7.10 4.41
CA THR A 595 -26.19 6.72 5.56
C THR A 595 -25.74 7.95 6.34
N THR A 596 -25.79 7.89 7.67
CA THR A 596 -25.19 8.89 8.58
C THR A 596 -24.38 8.20 9.68
N VAL A 597 -23.36 8.91 10.19
CA VAL A 597 -22.66 8.55 11.43
C VAL A 597 -22.73 9.73 12.40
N SER A 598 -23.10 9.47 13.65
CA SER A 598 -23.28 10.52 14.66
C SER A 598 -22.87 10.06 16.06
N ASP A 599 -22.41 11.00 16.89
CA ASP A 599 -22.23 10.83 18.33
C ASP A 599 -23.17 11.70 19.18
N ALA A 600 -24.15 12.36 18.58
CA ALA A 600 -25.08 13.28 19.27
C ALA A 600 -25.87 12.62 20.42
N SER A 601 -25.97 11.28 20.43
CA SER A 601 -26.59 10.51 21.51
C SER A 601 -25.64 10.18 22.69
N GLY A 602 -24.41 10.72 22.68
CA GLY A 602 -23.32 10.33 23.59
C GLY A 602 -22.60 9.04 23.20
N LYS A 603 -23.02 8.40 22.09
CA LYS A 603 -22.46 7.16 21.56
C LYS A 603 -22.34 7.24 20.04
N ARG A 604 -21.26 6.69 19.49
CA ARG A 604 -21.08 6.56 18.03
C ARG A 604 -22.13 5.61 17.46
N ARG A 605 -22.94 6.11 16.53
CA ARG A 605 -24.04 5.39 15.89
C ARG A 605 -23.97 5.57 14.38
N ILE A 606 -24.17 4.48 13.62
CA ILE A 606 -24.35 4.54 12.17
C ILE A 606 -25.81 4.18 11.86
N THR A 607 -26.46 5.02 11.05
CA THR A 607 -27.82 4.81 10.57
C THR A 607 -27.82 4.69 9.06
N THR A 608 -28.55 3.72 8.51
CA THR A 608 -28.75 3.54 7.07
C THR A 608 -30.22 3.25 6.79
N GLU A 609 -30.83 3.97 5.86
CA GLU A 609 -32.26 3.96 5.54
C GLU A 609 -33.15 4.22 6.78
N GLY A 610 -32.67 5.07 7.70
CA GLY A 610 -33.33 5.36 8.97
C GLY A 610 -33.21 4.26 10.03
N ARG A 611 -32.43 3.20 9.79
CA ARG A 611 -32.22 2.07 10.71
C ARG A 611 -30.85 2.16 11.36
N VAL A 612 -30.77 1.97 12.67
CA VAL A 612 -29.48 1.81 13.36
C VAL A 612 -28.84 0.50 12.92
N VAL A 613 -27.64 0.58 12.33
CA VAL A 613 -26.85 -0.58 11.86
C VAL A 613 -25.58 -0.76 12.66
N TYR A 614 -25.12 0.27 13.38
CA TYR A 614 -24.00 0.23 14.31
C TYR A 614 -24.31 1.12 15.51
N GLU A 615 -23.91 0.68 16.71
CA GLU A 615 -23.95 1.48 17.92
C GLU A 615 -22.84 1.03 18.86
N ASP A 616 -21.93 1.93 19.21
CA ASP A 616 -20.97 1.74 20.31
C ASP A 616 -20.17 0.42 20.22
N GLY A 617 -19.67 0.09 19.03
CA GLY A 617 -18.85 -1.09 18.77
C GLY A 617 -19.64 -2.34 18.34
N ARG A 618 -20.92 -2.47 18.68
CA ARG A 618 -21.78 -3.57 18.21
C ARG A 618 -22.54 -3.18 16.95
N TYR A 619 -22.79 -4.12 16.05
CA TYR A 619 -23.45 -3.80 14.78
C TYR A 619 -24.14 -4.98 14.10
N LEU A 620 -25.06 -4.67 13.19
CA LEU A 620 -25.57 -5.54 12.14
C LEU A 620 -25.46 -4.79 10.80
N LEU A 621 -24.29 -4.86 10.16
CA LEU A 621 -23.97 -4.10 8.96
C LEU A 621 -24.45 -4.82 7.69
N PRO A 622 -25.29 -4.21 6.84
CA PRO A 622 -25.68 -4.80 5.56
C PRO A 622 -24.54 -4.77 4.54
N TRP A 623 -24.15 -5.92 4.00
CA TRP A 623 -23.03 -6.01 3.07
C TRP A 623 -23.49 -6.58 1.71
N GLU A 624 -23.27 -5.89 0.60
CA GLU A 624 -22.50 -4.66 0.42
C GLU A 624 -23.25 -3.37 0.88
N PRO A 625 -22.56 -2.35 1.46
CA PRO A 625 -23.19 -1.10 1.90
C PRO A 625 -23.93 -0.37 0.77
N ARG A 626 -23.43 -0.47 -0.47
CA ARG A 626 -24.07 0.14 -1.64
C ARG A 626 -25.39 -0.52 -2.04
N LYS A 627 -25.70 -1.68 -1.46
CA LYS A 627 -26.92 -2.48 -1.67
C LYS A 627 -27.68 -2.66 -0.36
N ALA A 628 -27.56 -1.73 0.59
CA ALA A 628 -28.09 -1.86 1.95
C ALA A 628 -29.61 -2.08 2.04
N HIS A 629 -30.37 -1.73 1.00
CA HIS A 629 -31.80 -2.00 0.89
C HIS A 629 -32.13 -3.50 0.83
N ASP A 630 -31.35 -4.23 0.02
CA ASP A 630 -31.50 -5.65 -0.23
C ASP A 630 -30.11 -6.33 -0.33
N PRO A 631 -29.32 -6.33 0.75
CA PRO A 631 -27.93 -6.78 0.72
C PRO A 631 -27.86 -8.29 0.55
N ALA A 632 -26.73 -8.83 0.08
CA ALA A 632 -26.57 -10.28 -0.01
C ALA A 632 -26.57 -10.95 1.38
N LYS A 633 -26.00 -10.25 2.36
CA LYS A 633 -25.78 -10.72 3.73
C LYS A 633 -25.66 -9.57 4.72
N LEU A 634 -25.70 -9.88 6.02
CA LEU A 634 -25.45 -8.92 7.10
C LEU A 634 -24.31 -9.45 7.99
N TYR A 635 -23.34 -8.61 8.34
CA TYR A 635 -22.32 -8.96 9.34
C TYR A 635 -22.75 -8.51 10.73
N HIS A 636 -22.63 -9.38 11.71
CA HIS A 636 -22.88 -9.08 13.11
C HIS A 636 -21.62 -9.28 13.94
N TYR A 637 -21.32 -8.32 14.80
CA TYR A 637 -20.23 -8.40 15.77
C TYR A 637 -20.62 -7.64 17.03
N ASN A 638 -20.20 -8.17 18.17
CA ASN A 638 -20.41 -7.56 19.48
C ASN A 638 -19.17 -7.81 20.36
N PRO A 639 -18.33 -6.78 20.60
CA PRO A 639 -17.11 -6.93 21.39
C PRO A 639 -17.37 -7.48 22.80
N ALA A 640 -18.47 -7.06 23.44
CA ALA A 640 -18.84 -7.47 24.80
C ALA A 640 -19.68 -8.77 24.85
N GLY A 641 -20.15 -9.25 23.70
CA GLY A 641 -21.10 -10.37 23.64
C GLY A 641 -22.48 -10.03 24.22
N GLY A 642 -23.31 -11.05 24.40
CA GLY A 642 -24.68 -10.90 24.91
C GLY A 642 -25.73 -10.75 23.81
N SER A 643 -26.88 -10.17 24.16
CA SER A 643 -28.02 -10.07 23.25
C SER A 643 -28.22 -8.65 22.70
N SER A 644 -28.51 -8.53 21.41
CA SER A 644 -28.83 -7.26 20.75
C SER A 644 -29.92 -7.44 19.70
N SER A 645 -30.82 -6.45 19.59
CA SER A 645 -31.94 -6.46 18.64
C SER A 645 -31.76 -5.41 17.56
N TRP A 646 -31.97 -5.80 16.30
CA TRP A 646 -31.69 -4.98 15.13
C TRP A 646 -32.87 -5.00 14.15
N GLN A 647 -33.16 -3.86 13.52
CA GLN A 647 -34.06 -3.85 12.36
C GLN A 647 -33.32 -4.41 11.14
N VAL A 648 -33.89 -5.42 10.49
CA VAL A 648 -33.33 -5.97 9.24
C VAL A 648 -33.59 -5.02 8.08
N PRO A 649 -32.87 -5.15 6.95
CA PRO A 649 -33.21 -4.43 5.73
C PRO A 649 -34.67 -4.61 5.34
N ARG A 650 -35.28 -3.58 4.73
CA ARG A 650 -36.72 -3.59 4.42
C ARG A 650 -37.12 -4.78 3.54
N ALA A 651 -36.28 -5.15 2.57
CA ALA A 651 -36.51 -6.31 1.71
C ALA A 651 -36.48 -7.66 2.46
N TRP A 652 -35.98 -7.69 3.69
CA TRP A 652 -35.93 -8.88 4.54
C TRP A 652 -37.06 -8.89 5.60
N ALA A 653 -37.80 -7.79 5.77
CA ALA A 653 -38.76 -7.62 6.86
C ALA A 653 -39.97 -8.58 6.81
N SER A 654 -40.33 -9.07 5.62
CA SER A 654 -41.41 -10.05 5.40
C SER A 654 -40.99 -11.50 5.64
N ARG A 655 -39.69 -11.78 5.86
CA ARG A 655 -39.22 -13.12 6.18
C ARG A 655 -39.74 -13.51 7.57
N SER A 656 -40.01 -14.80 7.77
CA SER A 656 -40.33 -15.34 9.11
C SER A 656 -39.08 -15.67 9.92
N ARG A 657 -37.97 -16.00 9.24
CA ARG A 657 -36.67 -16.32 9.84
C ARG A 657 -35.52 -16.03 8.89
N VAL A 658 -34.31 -15.92 9.44
CA VAL A 658 -33.03 -15.80 8.73
C VAL A 658 -32.04 -16.85 9.25
N ALA A 659 -31.00 -17.17 8.50
CA ALA A 659 -29.96 -18.11 8.90
C ALA A 659 -28.74 -17.38 9.48
N LEU A 660 -28.32 -17.76 10.69
CA LEU A 660 -27.16 -17.23 11.38
C LEU A 660 -25.98 -18.21 11.29
N TYR A 661 -24.80 -17.69 11.02
CA TYR A 661 -23.56 -18.46 10.98
C TYR A 661 -22.49 -17.78 11.84
N ARG A 662 -21.76 -18.57 12.62
CA ARG A 662 -20.47 -18.17 13.20
C ARG A 662 -19.41 -18.20 12.11
N LEU A 663 -18.53 -17.21 12.09
CA LEU A 663 -17.36 -17.20 11.21
C LEU A 663 -16.14 -17.72 11.95
N THR A 664 -15.46 -18.70 11.35
CA THR A 664 -14.21 -19.26 11.87
C THR A 664 -13.20 -19.32 10.74
N ASP A 665 -11.93 -19.60 11.04
CA ASP A 665 -10.92 -19.84 10.00
C ASP A 665 -11.16 -21.12 9.16
N GLN A 666 -12.22 -21.88 9.47
CA GLN A 666 -12.76 -23.00 8.67
C GLN A 666 -14.00 -22.60 7.83
N GLY A 667 -14.43 -21.34 7.89
CA GLY A 667 -15.57 -20.83 7.15
C GLY A 667 -16.83 -20.61 7.99
N ARG A 668 -17.98 -20.62 7.31
CA ARG A 668 -19.29 -20.43 7.95
C ARG A 668 -19.71 -21.70 8.69
N VAL A 669 -19.87 -21.61 10.01
CA VAL A 669 -20.48 -22.66 10.84
C VAL A 669 -21.93 -22.27 11.12
N PHE A 670 -22.89 -23.06 10.64
CA PHE A 670 -24.30 -22.78 10.91
C PHE A 670 -24.57 -22.83 12.40
N ASP A 671 -25.19 -21.76 12.89
CA ASP A 671 -25.50 -21.62 14.30
C ASP A 671 -26.97 -21.96 14.55
N SER A 672 -27.87 -21.22 13.90
CA SER A 672 -29.30 -21.35 14.13
C SER A 672 -30.12 -20.63 13.05
N TYR A 673 -31.43 -20.90 13.03
CA TYR A 673 -32.39 -19.98 12.45
C TYR A 673 -32.81 -18.95 13.50
N VAL A 674 -32.85 -17.68 13.12
CA VAL A 674 -33.31 -16.58 13.98
C VAL A 674 -34.63 -16.06 13.44
N SER A 675 -35.66 -16.02 14.28
CA SER A 675 -36.98 -15.50 13.90
C SER A 675 -36.92 -14.01 13.61
N VAL A 676 -37.63 -13.58 12.57
CA VAL A 676 -37.85 -12.18 12.25
C VAL A 676 -39.24 -11.81 12.73
N VAL A 677 -39.33 -10.91 13.72
CA VAL A 677 -40.58 -10.50 14.33
C VAL A 677 -40.70 -8.98 14.21
N GLY A 678 -41.75 -8.51 13.53
CA GLY A 678 -41.95 -7.07 13.28
C GLY A 678 -40.77 -6.41 12.54
N GLY A 679 -40.15 -7.13 11.60
CA GLY A 679 -38.96 -6.64 10.87
C GLY A 679 -37.68 -6.54 11.71
N LYS A 680 -37.63 -7.21 12.87
CA LYS A 680 -36.45 -7.23 13.76
C LYS A 680 -35.93 -8.64 13.98
N VAL A 681 -34.63 -8.73 14.21
CA VAL A 681 -33.95 -9.94 14.70
C VAL A 681 -33.32 -9.65 16.05
N THR A 682 -33.31 -10.65 16.94
CA THR A 682 -32.55 -10.61 18.20
C THR A 682 -31.46 -11.65 18.13
N LEU A 683 -30.20 -11.19 18.18
CA LEU A 683 -29.02 -12.03 18.06
C LEU A 683 -28.37 -12.20 19.44
N LYS A 684 -28.03 -13.43 19.79
CA LYS A 684 -27.18 -13.76 20.94
C LYS A 684 -25.78 -14.05 20.41
N ALA A 685 -24.81 -13.23 20.79
CA ALA A 685 -23.45 -13.32 20.31
C ALA A 685 -22.48 -13.64 21.44
N THR A 686 -21.52 -14.51 21.17
CA THR A 686 -20.32 -14.66 22.00
C THR A 686 -19.45 -13.40 21.85
N ALA A 687 -18.83 -12.95 22.94
CA ALA A 687 -17.94 -11.80 22.91
C ALA A 687 -16.82 -11.99 21.86
N LYS A 688 -16.56 -10.96 21.07
CA LYS A 688 -15.54 -10.94 20.00
C LYS A 688 -15.70 -12.02 18.91
N GLN A 689 -16.85 -12.68 18.83
CA GLN A 689 -17.15 -13.63 17.75
C GLN A 689 -17.89 -12.90 16.62
N PRO A 690 -17.34 -12.86 15.40
CA PRO A 690 -18.07 -12.38 14.23
C PRO A 690 -19.06 -13.41 13.71
N TYR A 691 -20.18 -12.92 13.19
CA TYR A 691 -21.25 -13.72 12.61
C TYR A 691 -21.65 -13.13 11.25
N VAL A 692 -22.24 -13.98 10.41
CA VAL A 692 -22.92 -13.55 9.18
C VAL A 692 -24.35 -14.07 9.16
N VAL A 693 -25.26 -13.22 8.70
CA VAL A 693 -26.69 -13.49 8.55
C VAL A 693 -27.06 -13.52 7.08
N TYR A 694 -27.77 -14.57 6.66
CA TYR A 694 -28.33 -14.73 5.32
C TYR A 694 -29.85 -14.85 5.38
N ARG A 695 -30.53 -14.46 4.28
CA ARG A 695 -31.99 -14.62 4.15
C ARG A 695 -32.45 -16.06 4.38
N GLU A 696 -31.65 -17.01 3.92
CA GLU A 696 -31.86 -18.44 4.04
C GLU A 696 -30.51 -19.16 4.17
N ARG A 697 -30.50 -20.50 4.13
CA ARG A 697 -29.24 -21.25 4.20
C ARG A 697 -28.37 -20.87 3.01
N ALA A 698 -27.21 -20.26 3.29
CA ALA A 698 -26.22 -19.98 2.27
C ALA A 698 -25.70 -21.30 1.67
N ALA A 699 -25.34 -21.28 0.38
CA ALA A 699 -24.61 -22.36 -0.26
C ALA A 699 -23.32 -22.69 0.52
N GLU A 700 -22.76 -23.87 0.33
CA GLU A 700 -21.47 -24.20 0.94
C GLU A 700 -20.34 -23.34 0.35
N LEU A 701 -19.30 -23.10 1.15
CA LEU A 701 -18.08 -22.48 0.64
C LEU A 701 -17.39 -23.45 -0.32
N PRO A 702 -16.73 -22.94 -1.38
CA PRO A 702 -15.93 -23.80 -2.24
C PRO A 702 -14.83 -24.49 -1.43
N ASP A 703 -14.48 -25.72 -1.81
CA ASP A 703 -13.35 -26.42 -1.24
C ASP A 703 -12.06 -25.59 -1.44
N PRO A 704 -11.36 -25.19 -0.37
CA PRO A 704 -10.13 -24.42 -0.48
C PRO A 704 -9.04 -25.16 -1.25
N ARG A 705 -9.08 -26.51 -1.31
CA ARG A 705 -8.01 -27.32 -1.91
C ARG A 705 -6.65 -26.87 -1.38
N TRP A 706 -6.46 -26.99 -0.07
CA TRP A 706 -5.23 -26.62 0.63
C TRP A 706 -4.01 -27.27 -0.03
N GLY A 707 -2.96 -26.50 -0.28
CA GLY A 707 -1.79 -26.94 -1.05
C GLY A 707 -1.95 -26.86 -2.57
N GLU A 708 -2.95 -26.13 -3.08
CA GLU A 708 -3.14 -25.92 -4.53
C GLU A 708 -1.85 -25.50 -5.22
N ALA A 709 -1.56 -26.11 -6.38
CA ALA A 709 -0.36 -25.94 -7.18
C ALA A 709 0.95 -26.44 -6.55
N THR A 710 0.93 -26.92 -5.32
CA THR A 710 2.01 -27.74 -4.75
C THR A 710 1.75 -29.21 -5.05
N PRO A 711 2.74 -30.11 -4.89
CA PRO A 711 2.49 -31.53 -4.99
C PRO A 711 1.88 -32.16 -3.72
N LEU A 712 1.58 -31.34 -2.71
CA LEU A 712 1.08 -31.74 -1.40
C LEU A 712 -0.41 -31.38 -1.24
N HIS A 713 -1.12 -32.21 -0.48
CA HIS A 713 -2.42 -31.85 0.08
C HIS A 713 -2.24 -31.31 1.49
N ASP A 714 -2.81 -30.14 1.77
CA ASP A 714 -2.83 -29.47 3.08
C ASP A 714 -1.46 -29.40 3.80
N PRO A 715 -0.44 -28.78 3.17
CA PRO A 715 0.93 -28.74 3.68
C PRO A 715 1.11 -28.00 5.02
N GLY A 716 0.23 -27.05 5.33
CA GLY A 716 0.22 -26.26 6.57
C GLY A 716 -0.91 -26.65 7.53
N PHE A 717 -1.53 -27.82 7.34
CA PHE A 717 -2.60 -28.36 8.20
C PHE A 717 -3.80 -27.40 8.39
N HIS A 718 -4.05 -26.50 7.43
CA HIS A 718 -5.09 -25.48 7.49
C HIS A 718 -6.51 -26.06 7.50
N SER A 719 -6.69 -27.32 7.09
CA SER A 719 -7.99 -28.02 7.22
C SER A 719 -8.40 -28.30 8.67
N GLY A 720 -7.48 -28.13 9.64
CA GLY A 720 -7.71 -28.40 11.05
C GLY A 720 -7.87 -29.88 11.38
N ASN A 721 -7.59 -30.79 10.44
CA ASN A 721 -7.70 -32.23 10.62
C ASN A 721 -6.71 -32.97 9.70
N LEU A 722 -6.71 -34.32 9.76
CA LEU A 722 -5.79 -35.17 8.97
C LEU A 722 -6.47 -35.85 7.78
N LYS A 723 -7.64 -35.38 7.35
CA LYS A 723 -8.28 -35.90 6.13
C LYS A 723 -7.35 -35.66 4.94
N GLY A 724 -7.19 -36.67 4.10
CA GLY A 724 -6.22 -36.66 2.99
C GLY A 724 -4.84 -37.18 3.36
N TRP A 725 -4.54 -37.38 4.65
CA TRP A 725 -3.34 -38.04 5.13
C TRP A 725 -3.62 -39.48 5.58
N GLN A 726 -2.65 -40.37 5.36
CA GLN A 726 -2.61 -41.72 5.93
C GLN A 726 -1.97 -41.66 7.30
N VAL A 727 -2.73 -42.02 8.34
CA VAL A 727 -2.33 -41.81 9.74
C VAL A 727 -2.27 -43.13 10.50
N SER A 728 -1.22 -43.30 11.30
CA SER A 728 -1.12 -44.30 12.36
C SER A 728 -0.51 -43.68 13.63
N GLY A 729 -0.87 -44.21 14.80
CA GLY A 729 -0.41 -43.72 16.09
C GLY A 729 -1.11 -42.44 16.59
N PRO A 730 -0.63 -41.84 17.70
CA PRO A 730 -1.30 -40.74 18.39
C PRO A 730 -1.06 -39.37 17.74
N ALA A 731 -1.46 -39.20 16.48
CA ALA A 731 -1.29 -37.97 15.71
C ALA A 731 -2.61 -37.19 15.51
N THR A 732 -2.60 -35.88 15.75
CA THR A 732 -3.77 -34.99 15.61
C THR A 732 -3.34 -33.61 15.13
N VAL A 733 -4.19 -32.89 14.39
CA VAL A 733 -3.98 -31.46 14.14
C VAL A 733 -4.56 -30.66 15.32
N ARG A 734 -3.80 -29.69 15.83
CA ARG A 734 -4.23 -28.80 16.92
C ARG A 734 -4.01 -27.34 16.54
N ARG A 735 -4.87 -26.46 17.06
CA ARG A 735 -4.72 -25.01 16.91
C ARG A 735 -3.85 -24.47 18.07
N SER A 736 -2.82 -23.72 17.74
CA SER A 736 -1.90 -23.07 18.69
C SER A 736 -2.55 -21.85 19.33
N GLU A 737 -1.90 -21.30 20.36
CA GLU A 737 -2.34 -20.08 21.05
C GLU A 737 -2.39 -18.86 20.11
N LEU A 738 -1.46 -18.78 19.15
CA LEU A 738 -1.43 -17.76 18.10
C LEU A 738 -2.44 -18.03 16.96
N GLY A 739 -3.18 -19.14 17.04
CA GLY A 739 -4.23 -19.50 16.11
C GLY A 739 -3.80 -20.37 14.93
N ASP A 740 -2.55 -20.85 14.88
CA ASP A 740 -2.06 -21.68 13.77
C ASP A 740 -2.40 -23.16 13.94
N TYR A 741 -2.68 -23.86 12.84
CA TYR A 741 -2.88 -25.30 12.89
C TYR A 741 -1.56 -26.03 12.73
N GLU A 742 -1.29 -27.01 13.59
CA GLU A 742 -0.03 -27.76 13.62
C GLU A 742 -0.35 -29.26 13.79
N LEU A 743 0.45 -30.11 13.14
CA LEU A 743 0.42 -31.55 13.44
C LEU A 743 1.12 -31.78 14.77
N VAL A 744 0.40 -32.35 15.74
CA VAL A 744 0.90 -32.72 17.07
C VAL A 744 0.83 -34.24 17.24
N VAL A 745 1.98 -34.85 17.54
CA VAL A 745 2.08 -36.24 17.97
C VAL A 745 2.23 -36.29 19.49
N GLY A 746 1.24 -36.88 20.16
CA GLY A 746 1.22 -37.05 21.61
C GLY A 746 2.12 -38.19 22.08
N ALA A 747 2.28 -38.31 23.40
CA ALA A 747 2.97 -39.43 24.05
C ALA A 747 2.38 -40.79 23.62
N GLY A 748 3.20 -41.83 23.64
CA GLY A 748 2.78 -43.22 23.44
C GLY A 748 3.48 -43.90 22.27
N GLY A 749 2.71 -44.68 21.51
CA GLY A 749 3.24 -45.48 20.39
C GLY A 749 3.84 -44.65 19.26
N ALA A 750 4.61 -45.31 18.39
CA ALA A 750 5.12 -44.68 17.18
C ALA A 750 3.99 -44.18 16.28
N ALA A 751 4.20 -43.05 15.61
CA ALA A 751 3.22 -42.42 14.73
C ALA A 751 3.77 -42.21 13.32
N SER A 752 2.89 -42.25 12.33
CA SER A 752 3.18 -41.88 10.94
C SER A 752 2.02 -41.09 10.36
N VAL A 753 2.33 -39.95 9.75
CA VAL A 753 1.39 -39.13 8.98
C VAL A 753 1.98 -38.98 7.59
N ALA A 754 1.35 -39.61 6.59
CA ALA A 754 1.94 -39.75 5.26
C ALA A 754 0.95 -39.46 4.15
N GLN A 755 1.46 -39.04 2.99
CA GLN A 755 0.65 -38.89 1.80
C GLN A 755 1.44 -39.27 0.55
N ARG A 756 0.70 -39.63 -0.49
CA ARG A 756 1.25 -39.74 -1.84
C ARG A 756 1.27 -38.35 -2.46
N LEU A 757 2.41 -37.95 -2.98
CA LEU A 757 2.52 -36.68 -3.72
C LEU A 757 1.78 -36.79 -5.06
N THR A 758 1.28 -35.66 -5.55
CA THR A 758 0.88 -35.58 -6.96
C THR A 758 2.07 -35.89 -7.88
N ARG A 759 1.79 -36.22 -9.15
CA ARG A 759 2.84 -36.70 -10.07
C ARG A 759 3.91 -35.62 -10.29
N LEU A 760 5.10 -35.90 -9.78
CA LEU A 760 6.32 -35.12 -10.04
C LEU A 760 6.95 -35.53 -11.37
N LYS A 761 7.63 -34.59 -12.02
CA LYS A 761 8.51 -34.88 -13.17
C LYS A 761 9.79 -35.55 -12.68
N ALA A 762 10.45 -36.32 -13.54
CA ALA A 762 11.81 -36.79 -13.27
C ALA A 762 12.73 -35.59 -12.98
N GLY A 763 13.59 -35.70 -11.97
CA GLY A 763 14.43 -34.59 -11.54
C GLY A 763 14.80 -34.63 -10.06
N SER A 764 15.56 -33.63 -9.63
CA SER A 764 16.02 -33.48 -8.24
C SER A 764 15.09 -32.54 -7.47
N TYR A 765 14.74 -32.93 -6.26
CA TYR A 765 13.81 -32.22 -5.39
C TYR A 765 14.32 -32.18 -3.96
N VAL A 766 13.78 -31.24 -3.20
CA VAL A 766 13.91 -31.20 -1.75
C VAL A 766 12.53 -31.21 -1.11
N ALA A 767 12.37 -32.03 -0.08
CA ALA A 767 11.26 -31.97 0.85
C ALA A 767 11.74 -31.35 2.16
N SER A 768 10.90 -30.52 2.79
CA SER A 768 11.19 -29.93 4.09
C SER A 768 9.96 -29.81 4.97
N VAL A 769 10.20 -29.71 6.28
CA VAL A 769 9.16 -29.51 7.30
C VAL A 769 9.76 -28.75 8.49
N GLN A 770 8.99 -27.86 9.12
CA GLN A 770 9.35 -27.33 10.43
C GLN A 770 9.04 -28.38 11.49
N VAL A 771 9.99 -28.68 12.37
CA VAL A 771 9.84 -29.67 13.44
C VAL A 771 10.26 -29.11 14.80
N GLU A 772 9.49 -29.43 15.83
CA GLU A 772 9.87 -29.25 17.23
C GLU A 772 9.71 -30.57 17.98
N VAL A 773 10.75 -30.95 18.74
CA VAL A 773 10.71 -32.06 19.69
C VAL A 773 10.75 -31.53 21.12
N GLY A 774 9.82 -32.04 21.92
CA GLY A 774 9.67 -31.73 23.32
C GLY A 774 8.92 -30.43 23.60
N GLU A 775 8.27 -30.37 24.76
CA GLU A 775 7.71 -29.12 25.29
C GLU A 775 8.82 -28.24 25.88
N LYS A 776 9.89 -28.87 26.39
CA LYS A 776 11.08 -28.22 26.95
C LYS A 776 12.34 -28.67 26.23
N ALA A 777 13.38 -27.82 26.25
CA ALA A 777 14.69 -28.19 25.74
C ALA A 777 15.26 -29.38 26.54
N GLY A 778 15.90 -30.32 25.84
CA GLY A 778 16.50 -31.53 26.42
C GLY A 778 15.61 -32.78 26.38
N GLU A 779 14.30 -32.63 26.16
CA GLU A 779 13.43 -33.79 25.91
C GLU A 779 13.80 -34.46 24.57
N ARG A 780 13.78 -35.80 24.55
CA ARG A 780 14.22 -36.60 23.40
C ARG A 780 13.10 -37.47 22.85
N ARG A 781 12.89 -37.40 21.54
CA ARG A 781 12.10 -38.37 20.77
C ARG A 781 12.41 -38.22 19.30
N ARG A 782 12.72 -39.33 18.63
CA ARG A 782 13.06 -39.31 17.20
C ARG A 782 11.86 -38.86 16.36
N ALA A 783 12.03 -37.78 15.62
CA ALA A 783 11.11 -37.18 14.67
C ALA A 783 11.76 -37.14 13.28
N ALA A 784 11.09 -37.65 12.25
CA ALA A 784 11.69 -37.85 10.92
C ALA A 784 10.80 -37.38 9.77
N LEU A 785 11.44 -36.90 8.70
CA LEU A 785 10.87 -36.68 7.38
C LEU A 785 11.45 -37.73 6.43
N GLU A 786 10.58 -38.52 5.80
CA GLU A 786 10.95 -39.57 4.86
C GLU A 786 10.25 -39.36 3.51
N VAL A 787 10.98 -39.60 2.42
CA VAL A 787 10.46 -39.60 1.06
C VAL A 787 10.88 -40.88 0.36
N SER A 788 9.91 -41.71 -0.04
CA SER A 788 10.14 -42.94 -0.80
C SER A 788 9.73 -42.79 -2.25
N THR A 789 10.59 -43.20 -3.17
CA THR A 789 10.39 -43.15 -4.63
C THR A 789 10.11 -44.53 -5.22
N ALA A 790 9.60 -44.58 -6.45
CA ALA A 790 9.12 -45.81 -7.09
C ALA A 790 10.21 -46.84 -7.41
N ASP A 791 11.47 -46.42 -7.44
CA ASP A 791 12.66 -47.27 -7.58
C ASP A 791 13.10 -47.93 -6.26
N GLY A 792 12.35 -47.72 -5.17
CA GLY A 792 12.64 -48.28 -3.85
C GLY A 792 13.61 -47.46 -3.00
N VAL A 793 14.11 -46.33 -3.51
CA VAL A 793 14.97 -45.43 -2.74
C VAL A 793 14.14 -44.67 -1.70
N THR A 794 14.65 -44.58 -0.47
CA THR A 794 14.06 -43.74 0.58
C THR A 794 15.09 -42.73 1.07
N ALA A 795 14.83 -41.46 0.81
CA ALA A 795 15.54 -40.35 1.42
C ALA A 795 14.93 -40.04 2.78
N ALA A 796 15.75 -39.86 3.81
CA ALA A 796 15.28 -39.57 5.15
C ALA A 796 16.20 -38.58 5.85
N ASN A 797 15.61 -37.74 6.70
CA ASN A 797 16.33 -36.97 7.70
C ASN A 797 15.53 -36.98 9.00
N PHE A 798 16.20 -36.79 10.14
CA PHE A 798 15.56 -36.83 11.45
C PHE A 798 16.27 -35.94 12.45
N THR A 799 15.56 -35.57 13.51
CA THR A 799 16.11 -35.07 14.76
C THR A 799 15.57 -35.87 15.94
N GLU A 800 16.26 -35.83 17.08
CA GLU A 800 15.77 -36.39 18.34
C GLU A 800 15.46 -35.32 19.37
N THR A 801 15.90 -34.08 19.12
CA THR A 801 15.87 -32.96 20.05
C THR A 801 15.65 -31.67 19.26
N SER A 802 15.08 -30.68 19.92
CA SER A 802 15.04 -29.30 19.43
C SER A 802 15.57 -28.39 20.53
N THR A 803 16.85 -28.04 20.45
CA THR A 803 17.51 -27.18 21.45
C THR A 803 17.65 -25.71 20.98
N ALA A 804 17.59 -25.44 19.67
CA ALA A 804 17.66 -24.09 19.13
C ALA A 804 16.31 -23.39 19.13
N GLY A 805 16.24 -22.21 19.76
CA GLY A 805 15.13 -21.28 19.60
C GLY A 805 15.03 -20.78 18.15
N ASN A 806 13.83 -20.51 17.68
CA ASN A 806 13.59 -19.81 16.43
C ASN A 806 13.48 -18.32 16.71
N TYR A 807 14.44 -17.56 16.19
CA TYR A 807 14.59 -16.14 16.43
C TYR A 807 14.37 -15.28 15.17
N VAL A 808 13.88 -15.88 14.08
CA VAL A 808 13.60 -15.15 12.83
C VAL A 808 12.25 -14.46 12.96
N ALA A 809 12.22 -13.14 13.11
CA ALA A 809 10.97 -12.39 13.36
C ALA A 809 9.89 -12.62 12.29
N ALA A 810 10.29 -12.76 11.03
CA ALA A 810 9.38 -13.03 9.92
C ALA A 810 8.75 -14.45 9.93
N ASP A 811 9.22 -15.36 10.79
CA ASP A 811 8.70 -16.73 10.91
C ASP A 811 7.57 -16.79 11.93
N ARG A 812 6.41 -17.34 11.53
CA ARG A 812 5.25 -17.55 12.42
C ARG A 812 5.56 -18.41 13.64
N LYS A 813 6.63 -19.21 13.58
CA LYS A 813 7.09 -20.07 14.69
C LYS A 813 8.19 -19.46 15.53
N HIS A 814 8.53 -18.19 15.35
CA HIS A 814 9.46 -17.49 16.24
C HIS A 814 9.01 -17.54 17.71
N GLY A 815 9.98 -17.52 18.64
CA GLY A 815 9.72 -17.74 20.07
C GLY A 815 9.47 -19.20 20.48
N THR A 816 9.49 -20.15 19.53
CA THR A 816 9.45 -21.60 19.79
C THR A 816 10.81 -22.25 19.50
N ARG A 817 10.89 -23.60 19.49
CA ARG A 817 12.08 -24.33 19.02
C ARG A 817 11.88 -25.04 17.68
N PHE A 818 10.90 -24.59 16.90
CA PHE A 818 10.70 -25.08 15.54
C PHE A 818 11.89 -24.72 14.66
N GLN A 819 12.49 -25.73 14.03
CA GLN A 819 13.53 -25.55 13.02
C GLN A 819 13.20 -26.35 11.77
N ARG A 820 13.63 -25.86 10.60
CA ARG A 820 13.34 -26.54 9.34
C ARG A 820 14.32 -27.67 9.07
N MET A 821 13.78 -28.86 8.81
CA MET A 821 14.51 -30.05 8.42
C MET A 821 14.30 -30.35 6.94
N PHE A 822 15.37 -30.71 6.23
CA PHE A 822 15.37 -30.96 4.78
C PHE A 822 15.76 -32.40 4.46
N THR A 823 15.20 -32.96 3.39
CA THR A 823 15.67 -34.20 2.77
C THR A 823 15.64 -34.07 1.24
N PHE A 824 16.75 -34.38 0.60
CA PHE A 824 16.88 -34.32 -0.86
C PHE A 824 16.58 -35.69 -1.47
N PHE A 825 15.84 -35.72 -2.57
CA PHE A 825 15.48 -36.94 -3.28
C PHE A 825 15.46 -36.72 -4.80
N THR A 826 15.57 -37.80 -5.55
CA THR A 826 15.50 -37.77 -7.02
C THR A 826 14.32 -38.60 -7.49
N VAL A 827 13.48 -38.03 -8.33
CA VAL A 827 12.45 -38.78 -9.05
C VAL A 827 13.11 -39.41 -10.28
N PRO A 828 13.07 -40.74 -10.45
CA PRO A 828 13.78 -41.44 -11.53
C PRO A 828 13.21 -41.07 -12.91
N GLU A 829 13.96 -41.33 -13.98
CA GLU A 829 13.59 -40.96 -15.36
C GLU A 829 12.25 -41.55 -15.82
N GLY A 830 11.91 -42.78 -15.37
CA GLY A 830 10.61 -43.40 -15.61
C GLY A 830 9.44 -42.75 -14.84
N GLY A 831 9.73 -41.77 -13.98
CA GLY A 831 8.79 -41.19 -13.03
C GLY A 831 8.33 -42.20 -11.99
N GLY A 832 7.11 -42.01 -11.49
CA GLY A 832 6.47 -42.96 -10.59
C GLY A 832 5.88 -42.31 -9.34
N THR A 833 5.41 -43.15 -8.43
CA THR A 833 4.84 -42.71 -7.16
C THR A 833 5.92 -42.22 -6.21
N VAL A 834 5.68 -41.06 -5.60
CA VAL A 834 6.48 -40.54 -4.48
C VAL A 834 5.59 -40.48 -3.25
N ARG A 835 6.08 -41.00 -2.12
CA ARG A 835 5.38 -40.98 -0.83
C ARG A 835 6.20 -40.19 0.18
N LEU A 836 5.58 -39.19 0.80
CA LEU A 836 6.17 -38.41 1.89
C LEU A 836 5.55 -38.87 3.23
N ALA A 837 6.37 -39.03 4.26
CA ALA A 837 5.92 -39.38 5.61
C ALA A 837 6.63 -38.53 6.68
N LEU A 838 5.83 -38.00 7.59
CA LEU A 838 6.27 -37.46 8.87
C LEU A 838 6.14 -38.57 9.92
N ARG A 839 7.17 -38.79 10.71
CA ARG A 839 7.20 -39.87 11.70
C ARG A 839 7.67 -39.40 13.06
N ALA A 840 7.13 -40.03 14.10
CA ALA A 840 7.69 -39.97 15.44
C ALA A 840 7.84 -41.39 15.98
N ALA A 841 8.97 -41.70 16.63
CA ALA A 841 9.16 -42.97 17.33
C ALA A 841 8.20 -43.11 18.53
N ALA A 842 8.15 -44.28 19.17
CA ALA A 842 7.48 -44.38 20.47
C ALA A 842 8.23 -43.53 21.52
N GLY A 843 7.50 -42.94 22.45
CA GLY A 843 8.08 -42.12 23.52
C GLY A 843 7.11 -41.08 24.09
N ASP A 844 7.55 -40.41 25.15
CA ASP A 844 6.70 -39.50 25.92
C ASP A 844 6.76 -38.05 25.45
N ALA A 845 7.91 -37.59 24.92
CA ALA A 845 8.06 -36.23 24.46
C ALA A 845 7.09 -35.93 23.29
N ARG A 846 6.48 -34.74 23.31
CA ARG A 846 5.62 -34.26 22.23
C ARG A 846 6.46 -33.98 20.98
N VAL A 847 5.93 -34.26 19.80
CA VAL A 847 6.53 -33.81 18.52
C VAL A 847 5.52 -32.97 17.77
N ARG A 848 5.96 -31.83 17.23
CA ARG A 848 5.14 -30.97 16.37
C ARG A 848 5.77 -30.85 14.99
N PHE A 849 4.92 -30.80 13.96
CA PHE A 849 5.30 -30.56 12.58
C PHE A 849 4.38 -29.51 11.94
N ASP A 850 4.94 -28.67 11.06
CA ASP A 850 4.18 -27.72 10.25
C ASP A 850 4.92 -27.32 8.96
N ASN A 851 4.20 -26.64 8.05
CA ASN A 851 4.73 -26.03 6.84
C ASN A 851 5.58 -27.00 5.98
N VAL A 852 4.97 -28.14 5.62
CA VAL A 852 5.58 -29.13 4.73
C VAL A 852 5.75 -28.50 3.34
N ARG A 853 6.93 -28.62 2.73
CA ARG A 853 7.19 -28.06 1.42
C ARG A 853 7.98 -29.05 0.56
N VAL A 854 7.60 -29.17 -0.71
CA VAL A 854 8.35 -29.91 -1.73
C VAL A 854 8.57 -28.98 -2.90
N THR A 855 9.83 -28.77 -3.30
CA THR A 855 10.20 -27.94 -4.43
C THR A 855 11.27 -28.61 -5.28
N GLU A 856 11.32 -28.26 -6.56
CA GLU A 856 12.49 -28.53 -7.40
C GLU A 856 13.70 -27.85 -6.77
N ALA A 857 14.83 -28.55 -6.76
CA ALA A 857 16.07 -28.03 -6.19
C ALA A 857 17.28 -28.57 -6.96
N GLY A 858 18.32 -27.74 -7.06
CA GLY A 858 19.63 -28.17 -7.54
C GLY A 858 20.20 -29.29 -6.67
N ARG A 859 21.03 -30.15 -7.25
CA ARG A 859 21.72 -31.18 -6.47
C ARG A 859 22.71 -30.50 -5.53
N PRO A 860 22.67 -30.82 -4.22
CA PRO A 860 23.72 -30.39 -3.32
C PRO A 860 25.10 -30.83 -3.82
N ALA A 861 26.11 -30.08 -3.41
CA ALA A 861 27.50 -30.46 -3.51
C ALA A 861 27.74 -31.95 -3.16
N ALA A 862 28.45 -32.67 -4.03
CA ALA A 862 28.83 -34.05 -3.76
C ALA A 862 29.64 -34.12 -2.45
N LYS A 863 29.22 -35.00 -1.54
CA LYS A 863 29.88 -35.21 -0.25
C LYS A 863 30.95 -36.30 -0.39
N PRO A 864 32.24 -36.02 -0.13
CA PRO A 864 33.25 -37.07 -0.01
C PRO A 864 32.89 -38.08 1.08
N ARG A 865 33.48 -39.29 1.03
CA ARG A 865 33.27 -40.31 2.07
C ARG A 865 33.64 -39.75 3.45
N GLY A 866 32.80 -39.99 4.46
CA GLY A 866 33.00 -39.49 5.84
C GLY A 866 32.58 -38.02 6.05
N THR A 867 32.11 -37.31 5.02
CA THR A 867 31.66 -35.92 5.13
C THR A 867 30.18 -35.85 5.52
N LEU A 868 29.88 -35.22 6.65
CA LEU A 868 28.51 -35.01 7.15
C LEU A 868 27.79 -33.93 6.32
N VAL A 869 28.47 -32.82 6.05
CA VAL A 869 27.95 -31.71 5.25
C VAL A 869 29.06 -31.08 4.40
N ARG A 870 28.70 -30.64 3.19
CA ARG A 870 29.46 -29.75 2.32
C ARG A 870 28.46 -28.73 1.77
N GLU A 871 28.65 -27.46 2.10
CA GLU A 871 27.78 -26.36 1.67
C GLU A 871 28.64 -25.25 1.03
N ASP A 872 28.37 -24.98 -0.25
CA ASP A 872 28.96 -23.88 -1.03
C ASP A 872 27.94 -22.76 -1.31
N PHE A 873 26.75 -22.83 -0.68
CA PHE A 873 25.68 -21.84 -0.71
C PHE A 873 25.01 -21.58 -2.08
N GLU A 874 25.47 -22.24 -3.14
CA GLU A 874 24.94 -22.07 -4.51
C GLU A 874 23.53 -22.62 -4.71
N HIS A 875 23.12 -23.61 -3.90
CA HIS A 875 21.87 -24.35 -4.09
C HIS A 875 21.01 -24.43 -2.82
N VAL A 876 21.11 -23.42 -1.96
CA VAL A 876 20.33 -23.35 -0.70
C VAL A 876 18.84 -23.17 -1.02
N PRO A 877 17.96 -24.14 -0.70
CA PRO A 877 16.55 -24.05 -1.08
C PRO A 877 15.79 -22.95 -0.33
N GLN A 878 16.18 -22.70 0.92
CA GLN A 878 15.77 -21.59 1.77
C GLN A 878 16.64 -21.55 3.04
N GLY A 879 16.68 -20.42 3.73
CA GLY A 879 17.50 -20.21 4.92
C GLY A 879 18.99 -20.09 4.58
N TRP A 880 19.85 -20.57 5.47
CA TRP A 880 21.30 -20.37 5.41
C TRP A 880 22.08 -21.70 5.33
N GLY A 881 21.56 -22.64 4.55
CA GLY A 881 22.16 -23.97 4.40
C GLY A 881 22.09 -24.78 5.70
N PRO A 882 23.23 -25.20 6.29
CA PRO A 882 23.22 -25.98 7.52
C PRO A 882 22.96 -25.15 8.79
N PHE A 883 22.87 -23.83 8.67
CA PHE A 883 22.77 -22.92 9.80
C PHE A 883 21.34 -22.42 10.02
N VAL A 884 21.01 -22.20 11.29
CA VAL A 884 19.79 -21.51 11.74
C VAL A 884 20.18 -20.28 12.57
N LYS A 885 19.34 -19.25 12.58
CA LYS A 885 19.57 -18.03 13.37
C LYS A 885 19.72 -18.36 14.86
N GLY A 886 20.72 -17.77 15.50
CA GLY A 886 20.90 -17.80 16.95
C GLY A 886 20.21 -16.62 17.66
N ASP A 887 20.58 -16.42 18.92
CA ASP A 887 19.98 -15.44 19.82
C ASP A 887 20.54 -14.02 19.68
N ALA A 888 21.42 -13.76 18.71
CA ALA A 888 21.86 -12.41 18.36
C ALA A 888 20.66 -11.49 18.11
N GLY A 889 20.47 -10.51 19.00
CA GLY A 889 19.35 -9.57 18.97
C GLY A 889 17.98 -10.19 19.29
N ASP A 890 17.94 -11.38 19.89
CA ASP A 890 16.72 -12.15 20.17
C ASP A 890 15.86 -12.34 18.90
N VAL A 891 14.54 -12.29 19.01
CA VAL A 891 13.60 -12.30 17.89
C VAL A 891 13.70 -10.98 17.11
N THR A 892 14.35 -11.04 15.94
CA THR A 892 14.55 -9.88 15.05
C THR A 892 14.61 -10.33 13.60
N ASP A 893 14.45 -9.38 12.69
CA ASP A 893 14.91 -9.53 11.31
C ASP A 893 16.45 -9.62 11.34
N PRO A 894 17.06 -10.73 10.87
CA PRO A 894 18.51 -10.93 10.97
C PRO A 894 19.28 -10.01 10.03
N ARG A 895 20.59 -9.83 10.28
CA ARG A 895 21.52 -9.11 9.40
C ARG A 895 22.49 -10.08 8.70
N THR A 896 22.10 -11.35 8.63
CA THR A 896 22.76 -12.44 7.90
C THR A 896 21.87 -12.90 6.74
N HIS A 897 22.43 -13.11 5.56
CA HIS A 897 21.71 -13.66 4.41
C HIS A 897 22.64 -14.38 3.41
N ILE A 898 22.06 -15.03 2.40
CA ILE A 898 22.83 -15.52 1.25
C ILE A 898 23.12 -14.35 0.31
N ALA A 899 24.33 -13.80 0.40
CA ALA A 899 24.77 -12.71 -0.47
C ALA A 899 25.02 -13.24 -1.89
N GLN A 900 24.75 -12.39 -2.89
CA GLN A 900 24.91 -12.73 -4.31
C GLN A 900 25.97 -11.83 -4.95
N ARG A 901 26.69 -12.39 -5.93
CA ARG A 901 27.79 -11.69 -6.61
C ARG A 901 27.28 -10.74 -7.68
N HIS A 902 27.67 -9.47 -7.61
CA HIS A 902 27.58 -8.49 -8.69
C HIS A 902 28.87 -7.65 -8.72
N ALA A 903 29.91 -8.21 -9.36
CA ALA A 903 31.22 -7.57 -9.44
C ALA A 903 31.21 -6.37 -10.42
N PRO A 904 31.91 -5.27 -10.09
CA PRO A 904 32.79 -5.10 -8.93
C PRO A 904 32.07 -4.65 -7.65
N PHE A 905 30.78 -4.32 -7.69
CA PHE A 905 30.07 -3.60 -6.62
C PHE A 905 29.94 -4.36 -5.30
N THR A 906 29.78 -5.68 -5.36
CA THR A 906 29.69 -6.56 -4.16
C THR A 906 31.07 -7.04 -3.69
N GLN A 907 32.14 -6.67 -4.39
CA GLN A 907 33.48 -7.18 -4.14
C GLN A 907 34.36 -6.11 -3.49
N ARG A 908 35.42 -6.55 -2.82
CA ARG A 908 36.43 -5.69 -2.21
C ARG A 908 36.99 -4.69 -3.21
N GLY A 909 37.29 -3.49 -2.72
CA GLY A 909 37.81 -2.36 -3.49
C GLY A 909 36.75 -1.39 -3.99
N TRP A 910 35.52 -1.83 -4.30
CA TRP A 910 34.49 -0.90 -4.70
C TRP A 910 34.01 -0.07 -3.50
N ASN A 911 34.03 1.26 -3.64
CA ASN A 911 33.64 2.23 -2.61
C ASN A 911 34.28 2.03 -1.22
N GLY A 912 35.54 1.54 -1.19
CA GLY A 912 36.25 1.29 0.07
C GLY A 912 35.78 0.04 0.84
N LYS A 913 35.06 -0.88 0.17
CA LYS A 913 34.72 -2.18 0.75
C LYS A 913 35.98 -3.02 0.95
N GLU A 914 36.17 -3.54 2.16
CA GLU A 914 37.41 -4.24 2.56
C GLU A 914 37.40 -5.75 2.25
N ILE A 915 36.21 -6.37 2.24
CA ILE A 915 36.05 -7.82 2.01
C ILE A 915 35.04 -8.08 0.89
N ASP A 916 35.12 -9.26 0.27
CA ASP A 916 34.16 -9.70 -0.75
C ASP A 916 32.82 -10.14 -0.12
N ASP A 917 31.67 -9.75 -0.68
CA ASP A 917 30.36 -10.31 -0.27
C ASP A 917 30.22 -11.79 -0.65
N VAL A 918 30.88 -12.19 -1.74
CA VAL A 918 30.89 -13.56 -2.25
C VAL A 918 32.33 -14.02 -2.53
N ILE A 919 32.76 -15.06 -1.80
CA ILE A 919 34.10 -15.63 -1.87
C ILE A 919 34.26 -16.48 -3.14
N ASP A 920 33.50 -17.56 -3.27
CA ASP A 920 33.53 -18.46 -4.43
C ASP A 920 32.18 -18.43 -5.16
N GLY A 921 32.16 -18.83 -6.44
CA GLY A 921 30.90 -18.98 -7.20
C GLY A 921 30.08 -17.69 -7.36
N SER A 922 28.79 -17.79 -7.06
CA SER A 922 27.80 -16.72 -7.16
C SER A 922 27.18 -16.36 -5.82
N ASN A 923 27.30 -17.21 -4.80
CA ASN A 923 26.64 -17.03 -3.51
C ASN A 923 27.58 -17.35 -2.33
N SER A 924 27.48 -16.60 -1.23
CA SER A 924 28.13 -16.93 0.05
C SER A 924 27.22 -16.55 1.23
N LEU A 925 27.54 -17.00 2.44
CA LEU A 925 26.82 -16.58 3.64
C LEU A 925 27.48 -15.33 4.24
N LYS A 926 26.76 -14.22 4.25
CA LYS A 926 27.26 -12.93 4.73
C LYS A 926 26.53 -12.50 6.00
N SER A 927 27.27 -11.95 6.95
CA SER A 927 26.75 -11.24 8.15
C SER A 927 27.31 -9.82 8.18
N ARG A 928 26.44 -8.81 8.37
CA ARG A 928 26.83 -7.39 8.40
C ARG A 928 26.29 -6.68 9.64
N GLY A 929 27.18 -6.19 10.49
CA GLY A 929 26.78 -5.40 11.66
C GLY A 929 25.80 -6.12 12.56
N GLU A 930 25.94 -7.45 12.68
CA GLU A 930 25.01 -8.28 13.45
C GLU A 930 24.91 -7.84 14.91
N ASN A 931 23.78 -8.18 15.53
CA ASN A 931 23.59 -7.94 16.96
C ASN A 931 24.54 -8.83 17.78
N THR A 932 24.91 -8.39 18.98
CA THR A 932 25.72 -9.21 19.90
C THR A 932 24.99 -10.49 20.30
N GLY A 933 25.72 -11.60 20.38
CA GLY A 933 25.17 -12.92 20.68
C GLY A 933 25.54 -13.96 19.63
N LEU A 934 24.88 -15.12 19.67
CA LEU A 934 25.07 -16.17 18.67
C LEU A 934 24.34 -15.77 17.38
N VAL A 935 25.07 -15.53 16.30
CA VAL A 935 24.51 -15.12 15.01
C VAL A 935 23.78 -16.28 14.37
N TYR A 936 24.47 -17.41 14.22
CA TYR A 936 23.90 -18.64 13.68
C TYR A 936 24.66 -19.88 14.14
N ARG A 937 23.99 -21.04 14.12
CA ARG A 937 24.60 -22.35 14.45
C ARG A 937 23.99 -23.50 13.66
N THR A 938 24.70 -24.62 13.61
CA THR A 938 24.16 -25.89 13.13
C THR A 938 23.17 -26.51 14.12
N VAL A 939 22.33 -27.44 13.66
CA VAL A 939 21.39 -28.22 14.48
C VAL A 939 21.48 -29.71 14.12
N PRO A 940 20.98 -30.65 14.95
CA PRO A 940 21.25 -32.08 14.75
C PRO A 940 20.79 -32.67 13.42
N HIS A 941 19.75 -32.12 12.79
CA HIS A 941 19.29 -32.55 11.47
C HIS A 941 19.96 -31.81 10.30
N THR A 942 20.84 -30.84 10.55
CA THR A 942 21.72 -30.26 9.53
C THR A 942 23.14 -30.82 9.63
N VAL A 943 23.68 -30.92 10.85
CA VAL A 943 24.95 -31.58 11.16
C VAL A 943 24.82 -32.36 12.46
N ARG A 944 24.90 -33.69 12.37
CA ARG A 944 24.79 -34.59 13.52
C ARG A 944 26.17 -34.99 14.03
N PHE A 945 26.60 -34.42 15.14
CA PHE A 945 27.81 -34.82 15.84
C PHE A 945 27.49 -35.97 16.79
N THR A 946 28.04 -37.16 16.52
CA THR A 946 27.82 -38.35 17.34
C THR A 946 28.68 -38.26 18.60
N PRO A 947 28.13 -38.56 19.80
CA PRO A 947 28.89 -38.51 21.05
C PRO A 947 30.19 -39.31 21.00
N GLY A 948 31.28 -38.75 21.54
CA GLY A 948 32.60 -39.36 21.62
C GLY A 948 33.36 -39.43 20.28
N LYS A 949 32.77 -38.98 19.16
CA LYS A 949 33.44 -38.96 17.84
C LYS A 949 34.20 -37.67 17.62
N ARG A 950 35.26 -37.76 16.81
CA ARG A 950 36.11 -36.63 16.42
C ARG A 950 35.72 -36.12 15.04
N TYR A 951 35.71 -34.80 14.89
CA TYR A 951 35.30 -34.13 13.67
C TYR A 951 36.31 -33.08 13.26
N ARG A 952 36.48 -32.92 11.95
CA ARG A 952 37.15 -31.75 11.34
C ARG A 952 36.09 -30.82 10.78
N VAL A 953 36.15 -29.55 11.18
CA VAL A 953 35.35 -28.46 10.64
C VAL A 953 36.25 -27.57 9.82
N SER A 954 35.84 -27.25 8.59
CA SER A 954 36.58 -26.34 7.72
C SER A 954 35.65 -25.47 6.89
N PHE A 955 36.06 -24.22 6.64
CA PHE A 955 35.39 -23.30 5.73
C PHE A 955 36.36 -22.22 5.27
N ARG A 956 36.02 -21.53 4.18
CA ARG A 956 36.69 -20.31 3.74
C ARG A 956 35.95 -19.11 4.32
N TYR A 957 36.68 -18.09 4.71
CA TYR A 957 36.09 -16.86 5.23
C TYR A 957 36.90 -15.62 4.89
N GLU A 958 36.20 -14.49 4.99
CA GLU A 958 36.77 -13.16 5.12
C GLU A 958 36.14 -12.49 6.36
N ASN A 959 36.93 -11.70 7.06
CA ASN A 959 36.53 -11.02 8.29
C ASN A 959 37.13 -9.61 8.29
N GLU A 960 36.27 -8.60 8.24
CA GLU A 960 36.68 -7.20 8.06
C GLU A 960 37.49 -6.68 9.26
N LYS A 961 37.04 -6.98 10.48
CA LYS A 961 37.55 -6.38 11.72
C LYS A 961 37.81 -7.45 12.78
N ALA A 962 38.99 -7.37 13.40
CA ALA A 962 39.31 -8.19 14.56
C ALA A 962 38.41 -7.85 15.75
N GLY A 963 38.17 -8.82 16.63
CA GLY A 963 37.41 -8.63 17.87
C GLY A 963 35.89 -8.42 17.66
N GLN A 964 35.38 -8.56 16.44
CA GLN A 964 33.95 -8.43 16.16
C GLN A 964 33.25 -9.79 16.19
N TYR A 965 33.80 -10.78 15.51
CA TYR A 965 33.23 -12.12 15.41
C TYR A 965 34.16 -13.18 15.96
N VAL A 966 33.57 -14.23 16.51
CA VAL A 966 34.28 -15.45 16.94
C VAL A 966 33.56 -16.67 16.40
N TRP A 967 34.32 -17.72 16.09
CA TRP A 967 33.76 -19.03 15.74
C TRP A 967 33.70 -19.92 16.99
N VAL A 968 32.54 -20.51 17.24
CA VAL A 968 32.24 -21.26 18.47
C VAL A 968 31.94 -22.72 18.14
N SER A 969 32.51 -23.62 18.94
CA SER A 969 32.03 -25.00 19.08
C SER A 969 31.45 -25.15 20.48
N ALA A 970 30.25 -25.71 20.58
CA ALA A 970 29.53 -25.79 21.85
C ALA A 970 28.64 -27.04 21.89
N VAL A 971 28.07 -27.31 23.06
CA VAL A 971 27.13 -28.40 23.31
C VAL A 971 25.94 -27.91 24.12
N ASP A 972 24.74 -28.34 23.76
CA ASP A 972 23.54 -28.06 24.54
C ASP A 972 23.26 -29.18 25.55
N GLU A 973 23.28 -28.87 26.86
CA GLU A 973 23.04 -29.80 27.97
C GLU A 973 22.11 -29.24 29.08
N PRO A 974 20.83 -28.89 28.83
CA PRO A 974 20.20 -28.44 27.58
C PRO A 974 20.51 -26.97 27.24
N ALA A 975 21.15 -26.23 28.17
CA ALA A 975 21.70 -24.91 27.92
C ALA A 975 23.05 -25.04 27.18
N ALA A 976 23.39 -24.02 26.40
CA ALA A 976 24.65 -24.00 25.67
C ALA A 976 25.85 -23.91 26.64
N ARG A 977 26.81 -24.81 26.45
CA ARG A 977 28.14 -24.78 27.06
C ARG A 977 29.18 -24.74 25.96
N GLU A 978 30.01 -23.71 25.97
CA GLU A 978 31.13 -23.56 25.05
C GLU A 978 32.17 -24.66 25.26
N LEU A 979 32.61 -25.27 24.16
CA LEU A 979 33.70 -26.26 24.13
C LEU A 979 35.00 -25.62 23.66
N ASP A 980 34.90 -24.77 22.64
CA ASP A 980 36.03 -24.06 22.03
C ASP A 980 35.53 -22.75 21.43
N ARG A 981 36.40 -21.74 21.46
CA ARG A 981 36.19 -20.43 20.85
C ARG A 981 37.44 -20.03 20.10
N LYS A 982 37.23 -19.61 18.86
CA LYS A 982 38.29 -19.14 17.97
C LYS A 982 38.05 -17.68 17.63
N ASP A 983 39.02 -16.86 18.02
CA ASP A 983 39.08 -15.49 17.55
C ASP A 983 39.31 -15.48 16.04
N LEU A 984 38.53 -14.66 15.34
CA LEU A 984 38.67 -14.46 13.90
C LEU A 984 39.48 -13.18 13.67
N PRO A 985 40.75 -13.29 13.20
CA PRO A 985 41.56 -12.11 12.90
C PRO A 985 41.02 -11.37 11.68
N VAL A 986 41.58 -10.18 11.40
CA VAL A 986 41.31 -9.49 10.14
C VAL A 986 41.83 -10.34 8.97
N VAL A 987 40.95 -10.59 8.02
CA VAL A 987 41.21 -11.38 6.81
C VAL A 987 40.43 -10.74 5.66
N THR A 988 41.13 -10.05 4.76
CA THR A 988 40.55 -9.34 3.59
C THR A 988 40.77 -10.06 2.26
N ALA A 989 41.16 -11.34 2.35
CA ALA A 989 41.27 -12.24 1.22
C ALA A 989 40.87 -13.65 1.68
N PRO A 990 40.28 -14.48 0.80
CA PRO A 990 39.70 -15.76 1.21
C PRO A 990 40.71 -16.65 1.95
N THR A 991 40.46 -16.93 3.23
CA THR A 991 41.33 -17.77 4.07
C THR A 991 40.57 -18.97 4.60
N THR A 992 41.24 -20.12 4.68
CA THR A 992 40.64 -21.34 5.23
C THR A 992 40.84 -21.41 6.74
N LEU A 993 39.74 -21.51 7.50
CA LEU A 993 39.75 -22.03 8.86
C LEU A 993 39.59 -23.56 8.79
N SER A 994 40.40 -24.30 9.55
CA SER A 994 40.25 -25.74 9.71
C SER A 994 40.69 -26.13 11.12
N TYR A 995 39.85 -26.89 11.82
CA TYR A 995 40.15 -27.35 13.16
C TYR A 995 39.42 -28.64 13.47
N GLU A 996 39.82 -29.28 14.56
CA GLU A 996 39.23 -30.54 15.00
C GLU A 996 38.73 -30.43 16.43
N PHE A 997 37.63 -31.09 16.72
CA PHE A 997 37.11 -31.23 18.09
C PHE A 997 36.46 -32.61 18.26
N THR A 998 36.36 -33.04 19.52
CA THR A 998 35.64 -34.26 19.89
C THR A 998 34.28 -33.86 20.47
N ALA A 999 33.21 -34.43 19.93
CA ALA A 999 31.88 -34.23 20.48
C ALA A 999 31.80 -34.85 21.89
N PRO A 1000 31.27 -34.14 22.90
CA PRO A 1000 31.12 -34.68 24.25
C PRO A 1000 30.26 -35.95 24.29
N ASP A 1001 30.40 -36.73 25.37
CA ASP A 1001 29.64 -37.99 25.54
C ASP A 1001 28.13 -37.78 25.74
N ALA A 1002 27.71 -36.56 26.11
CA ALA A 1002 26.33 -36.15 26.29
C ALA A 1002 26.05 -34.79 25.64
N GLY A 1003 24.76 -34.50 25.46
CA GLY A 1003 24.28 -33.25 24.86
C GLY A 1003 24.28 -33.25 23.32
N GLU A 1004 23.86 -32.12 22.75
CA GLU A 1004 23.84 -31.91 21.29
C GLU A 1004 24.92 -30.91 20.91
N ALA A 1005 26.02 -31.38 20.31
CA ALA A 1005 27.09 -30.51 19.86
C ALA A 1005 26.69 -29.71 18.62
N TRP A 1006 27.23 -28.50 18.50
CA TRP A 1006 27.00 -27.60 17.37
C TRP A 1006 28.20 -26.67 17.17
N VAL A 1007 28.27 -26.09 15.97
CA VAL A 1007 29.26 -25.05 15.62
C VAL A 1007 28.56 -23.86 14.99
N GLY A 1008 29.14 -22.66 15.13
CA GLY A 1008 28.50 -21.44 14.67
C GLY A 1008 29.32 -20.16 14.83
N LEU A 1009 28.76 -19.06 14.37
CA LEU A 1009 29.33 -17.71 14.46
C LEU A 1009 28.67 -16.94 15.59
N SER A 1010 29.46 -16.25 16.42
CA SER A 1010 28.96 -15.29 17.41
C SER A 1010 29.54 -13.90 17.17
N LYS A 1011 28.73 -12.87 17.40
CA LYS A 1011 29.16 -11.46 17.45
C LYS A 1011 29.47 -11.10 18.90
N VAL A 1012 30.68 -10.63 19.14
CA VAL A 1012 31.18 -10.24 20.47
C VAL A 1012 31.52 -8.77 20.59
N GLY A 1013 31.85 -8.11 19.48
CA GLY A 1013 32.07 -6.66 19.44
C GLY A 1013 30.78 -5.88 19.16
N ASP A 1014 30.85 -4.56 19.25
CA ASP A 1014 29.73 -3.62 19.13
C ASP A 1014 29.71 -2.82 17.81
N ASP A 1015 30.64 -3.07 16.88
CA ASP A 1015 30.65 -2.39 15.59
C ASP A 1015 29.43 -2.79 14.76
N GLY A 1016 28.54 -1.83 14.50
CA GLY A 1016 27.29 -2.00 13.78
C GLY A 1016 27.43 -2.11 12.26
N THR A 1017 28.64 -2.17 11.73
CA THR A 1017 28.90 -2.29 10.28
C THR A 1017 29.86 -3.41 9.92
N ALA A 1018 30.51 -4.04 10.91
CA ALA A 1018 31.53 -5.07 10.68
C ALA A 1018 30.97 -6.28 9.92
N GLU A 1019 31.66 -6.65 8.85
CA GLU A 1019 31.27 -7.77 7.99
C GLU A 1019 32.09 -9.05 8.25
N PHE A 1020 31.39 -10.19 8.12
CA PHE A 1020 31.98 -11.52 8.07
C PHE A 1020 31.30 -12.32 6.96
N VAL A 1021 32.08 -12.97 6.11
CA VAL A 1021 31.59 -13.80 5.00
C VAL A 1021 32.19 -15.18 5.09
N LEU A 1022 31.34 -16.20 4.90
CA LEU A 1022 31.71 -17.62 4.96
C LEU A 1022 31.26 -18.34 3.69
N ASP A 1023 32.11 -19.24 3.22
CA ASP A 1023 31.87 -20.09 2.07
C ASP A 1023 32.53 -21.48 2.23
N GLY A 1024 32.06 -22.48 1.48
CA GLY A 1024 32.66 -23.82 1.43
C GLY A 1024 32.71 -24.53 2.78
N PHE A 1025 31.61 -24.51 3.56
CA PHE A 1025 31.53 -25.14 4.87
C PHE A 1025 31.51 -26.68 4.78
N VAL A 1026 32.44 -27.33 5.45
CA VAL A 1026 32.62 -28.79 5.45
C VAL A 1026 32.79 -29.31 6.87
N VAL A 1027 32.09 -30.41 7.18
CA VAL A 1027 32.30 -31.20 8.40
C VAL A 1027 32.58 -32.65 8.03
N THR A 1028 33.69 -33.19 8.49
CA THR A 1028 34.13 -34.57 8.22
C THR A 1028 34.34 -35.32 9.54
N GLU A 1029 33.77 -36.52 9.66
CA GLU A 1029 34.08 -37.45 10.76
C GLU A 1029 35.47 -38.08 10.51
N LEU A 1030 36.31 -38.12 11.54
CA LEU A 1030 37.70 -38.58 11.47
C LEU A 1030 37.92 -40.02 11.94
#